data_AF-A0A954WZL6-F1
#
_entry.id   AF-A0A954WZL6-F1
#
_cell.length_a   1.000
_cell.length_b   1.000
_cell.length_c   1.000
_cell.angle_alpha   90.00
_cell.angle_beta   90.00
_cell.angle_gamma   90.00
#
_symmetry.space_group_name_H-M   'P 1'
#
loop_
_entity.id
_entity.type
_entity.pdbx_description
1 polymer ?
#
loop_
_entity_poly.entity_id
_entity_poly.type
_entity_poly.pdbx_seq_one_letter_code
_entity_poly.pdbx_strand_id
1 'polypeptide(L)'
;MSQSPTETSTSEEILAYDKGWAAVNRLIRSGRSFSGRERNCCFLNVGATRFANVSAATNLNLIDDGRGLASTDWDWDGRVDFWVTNRTGPRVRFLKNEYSNQYEFLALRLTGKTSNRDGIGARVEVSVVGQDQPLIRTVRAGSGYLSQSTKWLHFGLGRNAKVQGVTVRWPGGTAETFNNVQANNRYRLIEGTGIAEPWQAPKVGTWQSSRASEPPLPASSRVVLLKPAPLPSQLQYEDLQGNNRAVFDTQNSSHGLLVNLWATWCPNCSRELKEWSEHSAAFQRAGLKTVAICVDQPTEDRDTDRERIAAAADDLKVPFVVGVGNSRIVEILNVFQRAFIGSQTDLPLPSSFLIDAKGQLAVIYKGPVSSEQILSDTEFLNASPEKIIAGAIPFDGRWLEPPPGTAARLAAVSMVEHGYTGAAESYVRQLLPLYHPVPNGQVGADSEENKVKQREYSSLSHFLGAMMFDQNQYDQARKHYQASLDIFPNNRTIQREMVRTLMQMEMLDPAAKQLEAMLANHRNDPETLIELGRIRVKLGYSDVAAELFEEAIALKPNVEVQFELANLLRKLKKYDKAIQQYREVMSHVSTPVVANNLAWLLATASDDRVRDGKEAVQLALHASEVTSRKVPRILGTLAAAHAENGDFLAAEQVAQEAIERAREDSNTDLITELQQRLTQYKNKQPTRD
;
A
#
# COMPACT_ATOMS: atom_id res chain seq x y z
N MET A 1 0.83 -4.27 -17.62
CA MET A 1 1.26 -3.96 -16.24
C MET A 1 2.52 -4.77 -15.96
N SER A 2 3.49 -4.24 -15.22
CA SER A 2 4.65 -5.02 -14.77
C SER A 2 4.16 -6.23 -13.98
N GLN A 3 4.83 -7.37 -14.13
CA GLN A 3 4.57 -8.53 -13.28
C GLN A 3 4.84 -8.12 -11.84
N SER A 4 3.91 -8.43 -10.93
CA SER A 4 4.13 -8.19 -9.50
C SER A 4 5.36 -8.98 -9.04
N PRO A 5 6.15 -8.44 -8.09
CA PRO A 5 7.29 -9.17 -7.55
C PRO A 5 6.84 -10.52 -7.01
N THR A 6 7.70 -11.53 -7.18
CA THR A 6 7.48 -12.89 -6.69
C THR A 6 8.40 -13.15 -5.50
N GLU A 7 8.25 -14.28 -4.82
CA GLU A 7 9.14 -14.65 -3.71
C GLU A 7 10.62 -14.73 -4.11
N THR A 8 10.92 -14.92 -5.40
CA THR A 8 12.30 -14.96 -5.93
C THR A 8 12.80 -13.62 -6.44
N SER A 9 12.00 -12.56 -6.35
CA SER A 9 12.41 -11.22 -6.79
C SER A 9 13.46 -10.64 -5.84
N THR A 10 14.51 -10.08 -6.43
CA THR A 10 15.55 -9.36 -5.71
C THR A 10 15.00 -8.07 -5.09
N SER A 11 15.64 -7.58 -4.03
CA SER A 11 15.28 -6.30 -3.40
C SER A 11 15.29 -5.12 -4.39
N GLU A 12 16.17 -5.15 -5.39
CA GLU A 12 16.25 -4.13 -6.43
C GLU A 12 15.04 -4.16 -7.36
N GLU A 13 14.61 -5.36 -7.78
CA GLU A 13 13.40 -5.53 -8.59
C GLU A 13 12.13 -5.10 -7.85
N ILE A 14 12.03 -5.41 -6.55
CA ILE A 14 10.93 -4.95 -5.69
C ILE A 14 10.93 -3.42 -5.62
N LEU A 15 12.08 -2.80 -5.36
CA LEU A 15 12.22 -1.34 -5.30
C LEU A 15 11.86 -0.67 -6.63
N ALA A 16 12.27 -1.25 -7.75
CA ALA A 16 11.93 -0.75 -9.08
C ALA A 16 10.43 -0.85 -9.35
N TYR A 17 9.79 -1.95 -8.98
CA TYR A 17 8.35 -2.14 -9.07
C TYR A 17 7.59 -1.09 -8.24
N ASP A 18 8.00 -0.87 -6.98
CA ASP A 18 7.37 0.11 -6.09
C ASP A 18 7.47 1.53 -6.64
N LYS A 19 8.64 1.91 -7.15
CA LYS A 19 8.84 3.20 -7.84
C LYS A 19 7.93 3.34 -9.06
N GLY A 20 7.80 2.29 -9.87
CA GLY A 20 6.90 2.25 -11.02
C GLY A 20 5.43 2.43 -10.60
N TRP A 21 5.01 1.71 -9.56
CA TRP A 21 3.66 1.80 -9.02
C TRP A 21 3.36 3.19 -8.43
N ALA A 22 4.30 3.78 -7.69
CA ALA A 22 4.19 5.14 -7.18
C ALA A 22 4.07 6.17 -8.32
N ALA A 23 4.86 6.02 -9.39
CA ALA A 23 4.77 6.88 -10.56
C ALA A 23 3.40 6.79 -11.26
N VAL A 24 2.89 5.57 -11.49
CA VAL A 24 1.57 5.34 -12.09
C VAL A 24 0.47 5.95 -11.21
N ASN A 25 0.51 5.74 -9.89
CA ASN A 25 -0.45 6.33 -8.97
C ASN A 25 -0.42 7.87 -8.98
N ARG A 26 0.76 8.49 -9.09
CA ARG A 26 0.86 9.96 -9.26
C ARG A 26 0.20 10.44 -10.55
N LEU A 27 0.39 9.75 -11.67
CA LEU A 27 -0.28 10.07 -12.93
C LEU A 27 -1.80 9.97 -12.80
N ILE A 28 -2.31 8.90 -12.19
CA ILE A 28 -3.74 8.70 -11.96
C ILE A 28 -4.33 9.79 -11.06
N ARG A 29 -3.66 10.14 -9.96
CA ARG A 29 -4.12 11.17 -9.03
C ARG A 29 -4.01 12.59 -9.59
N SER A 30 -3.21 12.79 -10.65
CA SER A 30 -3.18 14.03 -11.45
C SER A 30 -4.19 14.03 -12.61
N GLY A 31 -5.12 13.08 -12.64
CA GLY A 31 -6.22 13.05 -13.60
C GLY A 31 -5.88 12.40 -14.94
N ARG A 32 -4.73 11.74 -15.07
CA ARG A 32 -4.40 10.93 -16.26
C ARG A 32 -5.25 9.67 -16.33
N SER A 33 -5.44 9.16 -17.55
CA SER A 33 -6.12 7.89 -17.83
C SER A 33 -5.28 6.72 -17.36
N PHE A 34 -5.91 5.72 -16.74
CA PHE A 34 -5.26 4.46 -16.35
C PHE A 34 -4.91 3.58 -17.55
N SER A 35 -5.72 3.61 -18.62
CA SER A 35 -5.60 2.73 -19.79
C SER A 35 -5.20 3.48 -21.07
N GLY A 36 -4.68 4.70 -20.94
CA GLY A 36 -4.19 5.47 -22.09
C GLY A 36 -5.26 5.80 -23.14
N ARG A 37 -6.53 5.97 -22.73
CA ARG A 37 -7.69 6.17 -23.62
C ARG A 37 -8.01 4.97 -24.53
N GLU A 38 -7.73 3.75 -24.06
CA GLU A 38 -8.22 2.53 -24.69
C GLU A 38 -9.74 2.60 -24.90
N ARG A 39 -10.21 2.19 -26.08
CA ARG A 39 -11.63 2.28 -26.43
C ARG A 39 -12.40 1.11 -25.83
N ASN A 40 -13.57 1.41 -25.28
CA ASN A 40 -14.55 0.42 -24.89
C ASN A 40 -14.90 -0.51 -26.07
N CYS A 41 -15.07 -1.79 -25.79
CA CYS A 41 -15.36 -2.80 -26.80
C CYS A 41 -16.75 -3.44 -26.59
N CYS A 42 -17.52 -3.58 -27.65
CA CYS A 42 -18.78 -4.30 -27.71
C CYS A 42 -18.68 -5.42 -28.75
N PHE A 43 -18.94 -6.65 -28.31
CA PHE A 43 -18.87 -7.84 -29.14
C PHE A 43 -20.25 -8.47 -29.27
N LEU A 44 -20.78 -8.49 -30.49
CA LEU A 44 -22.04 -9.14 -30.81
C LEU A 44 -21.79 -10.64 -31.01
N ASN A 45 -22.51 -11.49 -30.28
CA ASN A 45 -22.55 -12.92 -30.55
C ASN A 45 -23.31 -13.15 -31.87
N VAL A 46 -22.62 -13.71 -32.87
CA VAL A 46 -23.19 -14.00 -34.20
C VAL A 46 -23.51 -15.49 -34.39
N GLY A 47 -23.59 -16.24 -33.30
CA GLY A 47 -23.82 -17.68 -33.26
C GLY A 47 -22.54 -18.52 -33.26
N ALA A 48 -22.68 -19.79 -32.90
CA ALA A 48 -21.58 -20.75 -32.71
C ALA A 48 -20.50 -20.20 -31.75
N THR A 49 -19.23 -20.20 -32.17
CA THR A 49 -18.07 -19.79 -31.37
C THR A 49 -17.50 -18.43 -31.78
N ARG A 50 -18.28 -17.59 -32.48
CA ARG A 50 -17.79 -16.33 -33.07
C ARG A 50 -18.47 -15.09 -32.49
N PHE A 51 -17.69 -14.03 -32.40
CA PHE A 51 -18.15 -12.69 -32.04
C PHE A 51 -17.69 -11.67 -33.07
N ALA A 52 -18.54 -10.70 -33.38
CA ALA A 52 -18.19 -9.55 -34.20
C ALA A 52 -17.95 -8.32 -33.31
N ASN A 53 -16.84 -7.61 -33.51
CA ASN A 53 -16.64 -6.32 -32.85
C ASN A 53 -17.58 -5.28 -33.50
N VAL A 54 -18.59 -4.84 -32.75
CA VAL A 54 -19.61 -3.87 -33.19
C VAL A 54 -19.50 -2.54 -32.44
N SER A 55 -18.36 -2.29 -31.78
CA SER A 55 -18.17 -1.13 -30.88
C SER A 55 -18.45 0.20 -31.59
N ALA A 56 -17.94 0.37 -32.81
CA ALA A 56 -18.16 1.59 -33.59
C ALA A 56 -19.62 1.71 -34.08
N ALA A 57 -20.19 0.61 -34.57
CA ALA A 57 -21.57 0.60 -35.08
C ALA A 57 -22.62 0.87 -33.99
N THR A 58 -22.29 0.55 -32.73
CA THR A 58 -23.15 0.77 -31.57
C THR A 58 -22.84 2.07 -30.81
N ASN A 59 -21.86 2.86 -31.26
CA ASN A 59 -21.30 4.02 -30.55
C ASN A 59 -20.79 3.70 -29.13
N LEU A 60 -20.50 2.42 -28.84
CA LEU A 60 -19.93 1.97 -27.59
C LEU A 60 -18.40 2.04 -27.58
N ASN A 61 -17.74 2.45 -28.68
CA ASN A 61 -16.29 2.63 -28.79
C ASN A 61 -15.75 3.91 -28.11
N LEU A 62 -16.30 4.26 -26.95
CA LEU A 62 -15.95 5.44 -26.17
C LEU A 62 -14.48 5.38 -25.73
N ILE A 63 -13.79 6.52 -25.77
CA ILE A 63 -12.38 6.68 -25.31
C ILE A 63 -12.29 6.96 -23.79
N ASP A 64 -13.42 6.92 -23.09
CA ASP A 64 -13.49 7.22 -21.68
C ASP A 64 -12.88 6.09 -20.86
N ASP A 65 -12.28 6.44 -19.73
CA ASP A 65 -11.70 5.47 -18.81
C ASP A 65 -12.80 4.84 -17.93
N GLY A 66 -13.63 3.98 -18.53
CA GLY A 66 -14.76 3.31 -17.89
C GLY A 66 -14.34 2.30 -16.83
N ARG A 67 -14.94 2.36 -15.65
CA ARG A 67 -14.59 1.50 -14.49
C ARG A 67 -15.73 0.66 -13.94
N GLY A 68 -16.96 0.99 -14.28
CA GLY A 68 -18.11 0.17 -13.95
C GLY A 68 -19.18 0.34 -15.00
N LEU A 69 -19.91 -0.74 -15.26
CA LEU A 69 -20.98 -0.82 -16.23
C LEU A 69 -22.17 -1.48 -15.55
N ALA A 70 -23.26 -0.74 -15.37
CA ALA A 70 -24.53 -1.29 -14.91
C ALA A 70 -25.52 -1.32 -16.08
N SER A 71 -26.11 -2.49 -16.32
CA SER A 71 -27.17 -2.68 -17.31
C SER A 71 -28.53 -2.60 -16.63
N THR A 72 -29.47 -1.91 -17.29
CA THR A 72 -30.84 -1.77 -16.82
C THR A 72 -31.72 -1.25 -17.95
N ASP A 73 -32.98 -1.64 -17.96
CA ASP A 73 -34.02 -1.02 -18.78
C ASP A 73 -34.57 0.17 -17.98
N TRP A 74 -33.97 1.35 -18.18
CA TRP A 74 -34.13 2.47 -17.24
C TRP A 74 -35.46 3.20 -17.43
N ASP A 75 -35.88 3.37 -18.67
CA ASP A 75 -37.15 4.00 -19.03
C ASP A 75 -38.29 3.01 -19.27
N TRP A 76 -38.03 1.72 -19.04
CA TRP A 76 -39.01 0.63 -19.07
C TRP A 76 -39.62 0.37 -20.45
N ASP A 77 -38.88 0.66 -21.51
CA ASP A 77 -39.30 0.43 -22.90
C ASP A 77 -38.98 -0.98 -23.42
N GLY A 78 -38.33 -1.81 -22.61
CA GLY A 78 -37.96 -3.19 -22.95
C GLY A 78 -36.59 -3.34 -23.59
N ARG A 79 -35.88 -2.24 -23.86
CA ARG A 79 -34.49 -2.22 -24.31
C ARG A 79 -33.57 -2.05 -23.11
N VAL A 80 -32.42 -2.72 -23.17
CA VAL A 80 -31.42 -2.60 -22.09
C VAL A 80 -30.53 -1.40 -22.39
N ASP A 81 -30.49 -0.47 -21.43
CA ASP A 81 -29.60 0.69 -21.37
C ASP A 81 -28.38 0.41 -20.50
N PHE A 82 -27.42 1.34 -20.54
CA PHE A 82 -26.22 1.28 -19.71
C PHE A 82 -25.97 2.56 -18.92
N TRP A 83 -25.51 2.37 -17.68
CA TRP A 83 -24.83 3.39 -16.90
C TRP A 83 -23.34 3.04 -16.83
N VAL A 84 -22.49 4.00 -17.17
CA VAL A 84 -21.03 3.86 -17.09
C VAL A 84 -20.50 4.89 -16.09
N THR A 85 -19.69 4.44 -15.13
CA THR A 85 -18.88 5.35 -14.31
C THR A 85 -17.48 5.44 -14.91
N ASN A 86 -17.03 6.66 -15.17
CA ASN A 86 -15.72 6.92 -15.76
C ASN A 86 -14.78 7.60 -14.77
N ARG A 87 -13.50 7.27 -14.88
CA ARG A 87 -12.43 7.94 -14.14
C ARG A 87 -12.10 9.30 -14.74
N THR A 88 -11.94 9.37 -16.06
CA THR A 88 -11.75 10.61 -16.81
C THR A 88 -13.10 11.06 -17.35
N GLY A 89 -13.42 12.34 -17.19
CA GLY A 89 -14.77 12.87 -17.33
C GLY A 89 -15.46 12.52 -18.65
N PRO A 90 -16.81 12.48 -18.66
CA PRO A 90 -17.72 12.76 -17.55
C PRO A 90 -17.84 11.58 -16.56
N ARG A 91 -17.98 11.89 -15.25
CA ARG A 91 -17.95 10.91 -14.15
C ARG A 91 -19.00 9.80 -14.29
N VAL A 92 -20.19 10.13 -14.80
CA VAL A 92 -21.26 9.18 -15.09
C VAL A 92 -21.77 9.45 -16.50
N ARG A 93 -21.95 8.39 -17.29
CA ARG A 93 -22.65 8.42 -18.58
C ARG A 93 -23.86 7.51 -18.54
N PHE A 94 -24.96 7.99 -19.06
CA PHE A 94 -26.11 7.19 -19.43
C PHE A 94 -26.08 6.95 -20.93
N LEU A 95 -26.19 5.69 -21.35
CA LEU A 95 -26.22 5.26 -22.73
C LEU A 95 -27.59 4.62 -22.97
N LYS A 96 -28.50 5.42 -23.51
CA LYS A 96 -29.84 4.99 -23.87
C LYS A 96 -29.81 4.17 -25.16
N ASN A 97 -30.50 3.04 -25.17
CA ASN A 97 -30.62 2.19 -26.34
C ASN A 97 -31.83 2.60 -27.19
N GLU A 98 -31.59 3.07 -28.42
CA GLU A 98 -32.63 3.60 -29.31
C GLU A 98 -32.85 2.75 -30.58
N TYR A 99 -32.48 1.47 -30.57
CA TYR A 99 -32.74 0.60 -31.71
C TYR A 99 -34.24 0.40 -31.97
N SER A 100 -34.64 0.31 -33.25
CA SER A 100 -36.04 0.13 -33.68
C SER A 100 -36.62 -1.19 -33.19
N ASN A 101 -37.59 -1.14 -32.27
CA ASN A 101 -38.09 -2.36 -31.61
C ASN A 101 -38.94 -3.22 -32.56
N GLN A 102 -38.40 -4.37 -32.99
CA GLN A 102 -39.13 -5.44 -33.68
C GLN A 102 -39.07 -6.77 -32.91
N TYR A 103 -38.54 -6.76 -31.68
CA TYR A 103 -38.24 -7.96 -30.91
C TYR A 103 -38.94 -7.93 -29.56
N GLU A 104 -39.45 -9.07 -29.14
CA GLU A 104 -40.18 -9.17 -27.89
C GLU A 104 -39.21 -9.39 -26.72
N PHE A 105 -39.59 -8.91 -25.54
CA PHE A 105 -38.83 -9.13 -24.31
C PHE A 105 -39.68 -9.78 -23.21
N LEU A 106 -39.03 -10.26 -22.16
CA LEU A 106 -39.67 -10.61 -20.89
C LEU A 106 -38.75 -10.17 -19.76
N ALA A 107 -39.29 -9.47 -18.76
CA ALA A 107 -38.54 -9.12 -17.56
C ALA A 107 -39.15 -9.76 -16.31
N LEU A 108 -38.32 -10.40 -15.50
CA LEU A 108 -38.76 -11.14 -14.31
C LEU A 108 -38.03 -10.65 -13.06
N ARG A 109 -38.77 -10.35 -11.99
CA ARG A 109 -38.20 -10.05 -10.68
C ARG A 109 -38.58 -11.13 -9.68
N LEU A 110 -37.59 -11.66 -8.97
CA LEU A 110 -37.82 -12.73 -8.00
C LEU A 110 -37.95 -12.18 -6.57
N THR A 111 -38.71 -12.88 -5.74
CA THR A 111 -38.78 -12.65 -4.30
C THR A 111 -38.80 -14.01 -3.59
N GLY A 112 -37.70 -14.31 -2.91
CA GLY A 112 -37.59 -15.51 -2.07
C GLY A 112 -38.42 -15.38 -0.79
N LYS A 113 -38.93 -16.52 -0.31
CA LYS A 113 -39.58 -16.68 0.99
C LYS A 113 -38.77 -17.60 1.89
N THR A 114 -38.47 -18.80 1.40
CA THR A 114 -37.64 -19.79 2.09
C THR A 114 -36.17 -19.55 1.74
N SER A 115 -35.92 -19.26 0.47
CA SER A 115 -34.62 -18.76 0.00
C SER A 115 -34.40 -17.30 0.43
N ASN A 116 -33.16 -16.79 0.24
CA ASN A 116 -32.86 -15.39 0.52
C ASN A 116 -33.84 -14.45 -0.22
N ARG A 117 -34.21 -13.33 0.41
CA ARG A 117 -35.31 -12.47 -0.06
C ARG A 117 -35.17 -11.98 -1.50
N ASP A 118 -33.94 -11.78 -1.95
CA ASP A 118 -33.60 -11.33 -3.29
C ASP A 118 -33.56 -12.45 -4.34
N GLY A 119 -33.70 -13.71 -3.93
CA GLY A 119 -33.61 -14.88 -4.81
C GLY A 119 -32.21 -15.09 -5.39
N ILE A 120 -31.15 -14.56 -4.77
CA ILE A 120 -29.78 -14.69 -5.26
C ILE A 120 -29.42 -16.17 -5.40
N GLY A 121 -28.92 -16.56 -6.57
CA GLY A 121 -28.62 -17.96 -6.94
C GLY A 121 -29.76 -18.67 -7.68
N ALA A 122 -30.97 -18.11 -7.72
CA ALA A 122 -32.10 -18.71 -8.44
C ALA A 122 -31.80 -18.78 -9.94
N ARG A 123 -32.08 -19.92 -10.57
CA ARG A 123 -31.95 -20.14 -12.02
C ARG A 123 -33.33 -20.14 -12.66
N VAL A 124 -33.53 -19.25 -13.63
CA VAL A 124 -34.79 -19.08 -14.35
C VAL A 124 -34.60 -19.58 -15.78
N GLU A 125 -35.51 -20.44 -16.21
CA GLU A 125 -35.62 -20.98 -17.55
C GLU A 125 -36.91 -20.45 -18.19
N VAL A 126 -36.78 -19.82 -19.36
CA VAL A 126 -37.91 -19.35 -20.16
C VAL A 126 -37.99 -20.19 -21.43
N SER A 127 -39.04 -20.98 -21.54
CA SER A 127 -39.33 -21.77 -22.75
C SER A 127 -40.12 -20.92 -23.73
N VAL A 128 -39.67 -20.84 -24.98
CA VAL A 128 -40.28 -20.05 -26.04
C VAL A 128 -40.80 -20.98 -27.13
N VAL A 129 -42.03 -20.76 -27.60
CA VAL A 129 -42.65 -21.59 -28.64
C VAL A 129 -41.77 -21.60 -29.89
N GLY A 130 -41.44 -22.80 -30.39
CA GLY A 130 -40.62 -22.99 -31.59
C GLY A 130 -39.10 -22.91 -31.36
N GLN A 131 -38.63 -22.85 -30.10
CA GLN A 131 -37.21 -22.98 -29.76
C GLN A 131 -36.97 -24.28 -28.99
N ASP A 132 -35.94 -25.04 -29.37
CA ASP A 132 -35.62 -26.35 -28.78
C ASP A 132 -35.01 -26.24 -27.37
N GLN A 133 -34.40 -25.10 -27.05
CA GLN A 133 -33.69 -24.88 -25.79
C GLN A 133 -34.26 -23.67 -25.05
N PRO A 134 -34.44 -23.75 -23.72
CA PRO A 134 -34.91 -22.61 -22.94
C PRO A 134 -33.83 -21.54 -22.82
N LEU A 135 -34.25 -20.28 -22.73
CA LEU A 135 -33.38 -19.18 -22.36
C LEU A 135 -33.13 -19.22 -20.85
N ILE A 136 -31.86 -19.17 -20.44
CA ILE A 136 -31.46 -19.32 -19.04
C ILE A 136 -30.81 -18.04 -18.52
N ARG A 137 -31.24 -17.62 -17.32
CA ARG A 137 -30.59 -16.58 -16.52
C ARG A 137 -30.53 -16.99 -15.05
N THR A 138 -29.59 -16.41 -14.33
CA THR A 138 -29.43 -16.64 -12.88
C THR A 138 -29.41 -15.29 -12.18
N VAL A 139 -30.09 -15.18 -11.05
CA VAL A 139 -30.00 -13.99 -10.19
C VAL A 139 -28.65 -14.00 -9.48
N ARG A 140 -27.89 -12.91 -9.56
CA ARG A 140 -26.55 -12.81 -8.98
C ARG A 140 -26.45 -11.61 -8.04
N ALA A 141 -25.65 -11.76 -6.98
CA ALA A 141 -25.13 -10.65 -6.20
C ALA A 141 -23.74 -10.32 -6.76
N GLY A 142 -23.61 -9.16 -7.40
CA GLY A 142 -22.48 -8.74 -8.21
C GLY A 142 -22.71 -8.91 -9.71
N SER A 143 -22.39 -7.88 -10.50
CA SER A 143 -22.26 -7.96 -11.96
C SER A 143 -21.31 -6.88 -12.47
N GLY A 144 -20.37 -7.22 -13.36
CA GLY A 144 -19.36 -6.27 -13.80
C GLY A 144 -18.35 -5.93 -12.70
N TYR A 145 -17.38 -5.09 -13.03
CA TYR A 145 -16.39 -4.57 -12.09
C TYR A 145 -16.95 -3.31 -11.40
N LEU A 146 -16.83 -3.21 -10.06
CA LEU A 146 -17.26 -2.05 -9.26
C LEU A 146 -18.70 -1.55 -9.54
N SER A 147 -19.61 -2.45 -9.90
CA SER A 147 -20.98 -2.12 -10.32
C SER A 147 -21.97 -3.24 -9.97
N GLN A 148 -23.25 -2.92 -10.05
CA GLN A 148 -24.35 -3.86 -9.87
C GLN A 148 -25.48 -3.49 -10.84
N SER A 149 -25.76 -4.38 -11.79
CA SER A 149 -26.91 -4.28 -12.70
C SER A 149 -28.20 -4.58 -11.94
N THR A 150 -29.31 -4.19 -12.54
CA THR A 150 -30.64 -4.48 -12.02
C THR A 150 -30.84 -5.98 -11.73
N LYS A 151 -31.61 -6.33 -10.68
CA LYS A 151 -32.01 -7.74 -10.44
C LYS A 151 -33.27 -8.15 -11.22
N TRP A 152 -33.73 -7.30 -12.14
CA TRP A 152 -34.70 -7.71 -13.16
C TRP A 152 -33.98 -8.60 -14.18
N LEU A 153 -34.35 -9.87 -14.26
CA LEU A 153 -33.84 -10.78 -15.27
C LEU A 153 -34.50 -10.45 -16.60
N HIS A 154 -33.70 -9.98 -17.55
CA HIS A 154 -34.16 -9.61 -18.88
C HIS A 154 -33.86 -10.73 -19.90
N PHE A 155 -34.87 -11.07 -20.68
CA PHE A 155 -34.83 -12.06 -21.75
C PHE A 155 -35.27 -11.40 -23.06
N GLY A 156 -34.40 -11.37 -24.06
CA GLY A 156 -34.78 -11.09 -25.45
C GLY A 156 -35.33 -12.36 -26.08
N LEU A 157 -36.57 -12.33 -26.56
CA LEU A 157 -37.31 -13.51 -27.02
C LEU A 157 -37.29 -13.69 -28.55
N GLY A 158 -36.87 -12.66 -29.30
CA GLY A 158 -36.95 -12.65 -30.76
C GLY A 158 -38.27 -12.06 -31.27
N ARG A 159 -38.54 -12.18 -32.58
CA ARG A 159 -39.73 -11.56 -33.21
C ARG A 159 -40.96 -12.43 -33.01
N ASN A 160 -42.12 -11.81 -32.74
CA ASN A 160 -43.42 -12.49 -32.59
C ASN A 160 -43.39 -13.69 -31.62
N ALA A 161 -42.51 -13.64 -30.63
CA ALA A 161 -42.25 -14.76 -29.73
C ALA A 161 -43.39 -14.95 -28.74
N LYS A 162 -43.72 -16.21 -28.44
CA LYS A 162 -44.69 -16.58 -27.40
C LYS A 162 -43.99 -17.37 -26.30
N VAL A 163 -44.20 -16.96 -25.05
CA VAL A 163 -43.68 -17.68 -23.88
C VAL A 163 -44.55 -18.91 -23.65
N GLN A 164 -43.93 -20.09 -23.66
CA GLN A 164 -44.60 -21.36 -23.36
C GLN A 164 -44.67 -21.62 -21.85
N GLY A 165 -43.62 -21.24 -21.11
CA GLY A 165 -43.57 -21.42 -19.67
C GLY A 165 -42.30 -20.84 -19.05
N VAL A 166 -42.38 -20.51 -17.76
CA VAL A 166 -41.24 -20.05 -16.97
C VAL A 166 -41.05 -20.99 -15.79
N THR A 167 -39.86 -21.53 -15.65
CA THR A 167 -39.49 -22.39 -14.51
C THR A 167 -38.39 -21.72 -13.72
N VAL A 168 -38.60 -21.59 -12.41
CA VAL A 168 -37.62 -21.07 -11.46
C VAL A 168 -37.13 -22.21 -10.59
N ARG A 169 -35.82 -22.45 -10.60
CA ARG A 169 -35.17 -23.27 -9.59
C ARG A 169 -34.61 -22.37 -8.49
N TRP A 170 -35.24 -22.41 -7.33
CA TRP A 170 -34.85 -21.61 -6.17
C TRP A 170 -33.57 -22.15 -5.50
N PRO A 171 -32.77 -21.28 -4.86
CA PRO A 171 -31.60 -21.72 -4.09
C PRO A 171 -32.00 -22.71 -3.00
N GLY A 172 -31.43 -23.91 -3.01
CA GLY A 172 -31.72 -24.95 -2.00
C GLY A 172 -33.12 -25.56 -2.07
N GLY A 173 -33.93 -25.21 -3.09
CA GLY A 173 -35.32 -25.65 -3.23
C GLY A 173 -35.59 -26.45 -4.51
N THR A 174 -36.85 -26.87 -4.67
CA THR A 174 -37.35 -27.53 -5.88
C THR A 174 -37.62 -26.51 -7.00
N ALA A 175 -37.78 -27.02 -8.23
CA ALA A 175 -38.21 -26.18 -9.35
C ALA A 175 -39.71 -25.86 -9.24
N GLU A 176 -40.06 -24.63 -9.57
CA GLU A 176 -41.42 -24.10 -9.55
C GLU A 176 -41.75 -23.50 -10.92
N THR A 177 -42.92 -23.83 -11.46
CA THR A 177 -43.36 -23.33 -12.77
C THR A 177 -44.41 -22.23 -12.60
N PHE A 178 -44.26 -21.19 -13.41
CA PHE A 178 -45.12 -20.02 -13.47
C PHE A 178 -45.82 -19.96 -14.83
N ASN A 179 -47.14 -19.96 -14.80
CA ASN A 179 -48.00 -19.97 -15.98
C ASN A 179 -48.51 -18.56 -16.33
N ASN A 180 -49.12 -18.40 -17.51
CA ASN A 180 -49.73 -17.15 -17.99
C ASN A 180 -48.77 -15.96 -18.11
N VAL A 181 -47.48 -16.24 -18.31
CA VAL A 181 -46.46 -15.23 -18.61
C VAL A 181 -46.53 -14.91 -20.11
N GLN A 182 -46.64 -13.62 -20.45
CA GLN A 182 -46.71 -13.15 -21.83
C GLN A 182 -45.44 -12.38 -22.21
N ALA A 183 -45.11 -12.39 -23.50
CA ALA A 183 -44.08 -11.55 -24.05
C ALA A 183 -44.44 -10.05 -23.91
N ASN A 184 -43.44 -9.18 -23.97
CA ASN A 184 -43.51 -7.72 -23.77
C ASN A 184 -44.08 -7.26 -22.43
N ASN A 185 -43.92 -8.09 -21.40
CA ASN A 185 -44.44 -7.80 -20.08
C ASN A 185 -43.38 -8.01 -19.00
N ARG A 186 -43.70 -7.51 -17.80
CA ARG A 186 -42.87 -7.64 -16.61
C ARG A 186 -43.67 -8.35 -15.53
N TYR A 187 -43.01 -9.26 -14.82
CA TYR A 187 -43.66 -10.03 -13.75
C TYR A 187 -42.80 -10.10 -12.50
N ARG A 188 -43.47 -10.13 -11.35
CA ARG A 188 -42.89 -10.55 -10.08
C ARG A 188 -43.22 -12.01 -9.84
N LEU A 189 -42.20 -12.82 -9.59
CA LEU A 189 -42.32 -14.23 -9.26
C LEU A 189 -41.99 -14.40 -7.78
N ILE A 190 -42.94 -14.90 -7.00
CA ILE A 190 -42.80 -15.09 -5.56
C ILE A 190 -42.71 -16.58 -5.27
N GLU A 191 -41.68 -16.98 -4.53
CA GLU A 191 -41.44 -18.38 -4.17
C GLU A 191 -42.67 -19.01 -3.49
N GLY A 192 -43.05 -20.19 -3.98
CA GLY A 192 -44.15 -21.01 -3.46
C GLY A 192 -45.54 -20.52 -3.81
N THR A 193 -45.70 -19.65 -4.81
CA THR A 193 -47.01 -19.16 -5.27
C THR A 193 -47.47 -19.78 -6.58
N GLY A 194 -46.57 -20.16 -7.47
CA GLY A 194 -46.84 -20.64 -8.83
C GLY A 194 -47.49 -19.61 -9.75
N ILE A 195 -47.65 -18.36 -9.29
CA ILE A 195 -48.40 -17.31 -9.98
C ILE A 195 -47.44 -16.17 -10.33
N ALA A 196 -47.39 -15.82 -11.62
CA ALA A 196 -46.65 -14.66 -12.08
C ALA A 196 -47.51 -13.40 -11.90
N GLU A 197 -47.10 -12.49 -11.02
CA GLU A 197 -47.83 -11.24 -10.77
C GLU A 197 -47.40 -10.18 -11.81
N PRO A 198 -48.30 -9.68 -12.67
CA PRO A 198 -47.96 -8.62 -13.61
C PRO A 198 -47.49 -7.36 -12.87
N TRP A 199 -46.45 -6.72 -13.39
CA TRP A 199 -45.90 -5.49 -12.82
C TRP A 199 -45.97 -4.34 -13.82
N GLN A 200 -46.54 -3.23 -13.39
CA GLN A 200 -46.66 -2.03 -14.20
C GLN A 200 -45.48 -1.10 -13.99
N ALA A 201 -44.86 -0.70 -15.11
CA ALA A 201 -43.75 0.23 -15.10
C ALA A 201 -44.19 1.66 -14.72
N PRO A 202 -43.38 2.41 -13.97
CA PRO A 202 -43.62 3.82 -13.73
C PRO A 202 -43.44 4.62 -15.03
N LYS A 203 -44.17 5.75 -15.15
CA LYS A 203 -43.95 6.70 -16.24
C LYS A 203 -42.64 7.46 -16.00
N VAL A 204 -41.74 7.38 -16.97
CA VAL A 204 -40.48 8.14 -16.96
C VAL A 204 -40.58 9.28 -17.99
N GLY A 205 -40.03 10.44 -17.66
CA GLY A 205 -40.01 11.59 -18.58
C GLY A 205 -39.11 11.35 -19.80
N THR A 206 -39.26 12.22 -20.81
CA THR A 206 -38.36 12.23 -21.98
C THR A 206 -37.01 12.85 -21.62
N TRP A 207 -35.92 12.21 -22.05
CA TRP A 207 -34.56 12.68 -21.84
C TRP A 207 -34.00 13.25 -23.14
N GLN A 208 -33.30 14.38 -23.05
CA GLN A 208 -32.56 14.91 -24.19
C GLN A 208 -31.11 14.48 -24.10
N SER A 209 -30.56 14.00 -25.23
CA SER A 209 -29.13 13.73 -25.33
C SER A 209 -28.35 15.03 -25.09
N SER A 210 -27.49 15.04 -24.08
CA SER A 210 -26.58 16.15 -23.84
C SER A 210 -25.26 15.90 -24.56
N ARG A 211 -24.68 16.96 -25.14
CA ARG A 211 -23.26 16.91 -25.50
C ARG A 211 -22.46 16.85 -24.21
N ALA A 212 -21.43 16.02 -24.18
CA ALA A 212 -20.46 16.06 -23.10
C ALA A 212 -19.77 17.43 -23.10
N SER A 213 -20.16 18.30 -22.18
CA SER A 213 -19.45 19.54 -21.88
C SER A 213 -18.71 19.35 -20.57
N GLU A 214 -17.40 19.57 -20.57
CA GLU A 214 -16.68 19.77 -19.32
C GLU A 214 -17.18 21.11 -18.74
N PRO A 215 -17.79 21.13 -17.55
CA PRO A 215 -18.11 22.39 -16.92
C PRO A 215 -16.81 23.18 -16.70
N PRO A 216 -16.81 24.51 -16.88
CA PRO A 216 -15.63 25.30 -16.57
C PRO A 216 -15.26 25.08 -15.10
N LEU A 217 -13.97 24.89 -14.84
CA LEU A 217 -13.49 24.82 -13.47
C LEU A 217 -13.80 26.15 -12.78
N PRO A 218 -14.31 26.12 -11.53
CA PRO A 218 -14.60 27.35 -10.81
C PRO A 218 -13.31 28.13 -10.56
N ALA A 219 -13.40 29.46 -10.61
CA ALA A 219 -12.25 30.35 -10.38
C ALA A 219 -11.72 30.27 -8.93
N SER A 220 -12.54 29.79 -7.99
CA SER A 220 -12.15 29.49 -6.62
C SER A 220 -12.81 28.21 -6.12
N SER A 221 -12.24 27.63 -5.06
CA SER A 221 -12.78 26.46 -4.37
C SER A 221 -12.52 26.59 -2.87
N ARG A 222 -13.54 26.27 -2.07
CA ARG A 222 -13.50 26.27 -0.60
C ARG A 222 -13.57 24.84 -0.10
N VAL A 223 -12.64 24.45 0.77
CA VAL A 223 -12.54 23.10 1.32
C VAL A 223 -12.49 23.18 2.85
N VAL A 224 -13.59 22.85 3.52
CA VAL A 224 -13.60 22.64 4.97
C VAL A 224 -13.08 21.24 5.25
N LEU A 225 -12.08 21.12 6.12
CA LEU A 225 -11.54 19.82 6.47
C LEU A 225 -12.52 19.09 7.40
N LEU A 226 -12.87 17.86 7.01
CA LEU A 226 -13.78 16.99 7.78
C LEU A 226 -13.31 16.78 9.24
N LYS A 227 -11.99 16.83 9.44
CA LYS A 227 -11.33 16.87 10.73
C LYS A 227 -10.15 17.84 10.62
N PRO A 228 -10.10 18.91 11.42
CA PRO A 228 -8.97 19.82 11.45
C PRO A 228 -7.66 19.07 11.71
N ALA A 229 -6.57 19.59 11.15
CA ALA A 229 -5.26 18.96 11.25
C ALA A 229 -4.16 19.98 11.56
N PRO A 230 -3.16 19.64 12.39
CA PRO A 230 -2.10 20.58 12.72
C PRO A 230 -1.32 20.98 11.47
N LEU A 231 -1.00 22.26 11.31
CA LEU A 231 0.00 22.64 10.31
C LEU A 231 1.39 22.14 10.76
N PRO A 232 2.26 21.71 9.82
CA PRO A 232 3.64 21.35 10.17
C PRO A 232 4.35 22.54 10.83
N SER A 233 4.94 22.37 12.03
CA SER A 233 5.52 23.53 12.75
C SER A 233 6.84 24.04 12.14
N GLN A 234 7.40 23.32 11.17
CA GLN A 234 8.58 23.76 10.43
C GLN A 234 8.27 24.74 9.29
N LEU A 235 7.01 25.14 9.09
CA LEU A 235 6.67 26.15 8.10
C LEU A 235 7.20 27.50 8.54
N GLN A 236 8.08 28.07 7.73
CA GLN A 236 8.74 29.35 7.97
C GLN A 236 8.65 30.26 6.75
N TYR A 237 8.60 31.56 7.00
CA TYR A 237 8.72 32.63 6.01
C TYR A 237 9.74 33.65 6.51
N GLU A 238 10.22 34.51 5.63
CA GLU A 238 11.14 35.59 5.97
C GLU A 238 10.33 36.89 6.17
N ASP A 239 10.54 37.62 7.26
CA ASP A 239 9.96 38.96 7.41
C ASP A 239 10.65 39.96 6.47
N LEU A 240 10.06 41.16 6.32
CA LEU A 240 10.62 42.21 5.45
C LEU A 240 11.99 42.75 5.94
N GLN A 241 12.46 42.32 7.12
CA GLN A 241 13.79 42.63 7.66
C GLN A 241 14.79 41.49 7.45
N GLY A 242 14.41 40.40 6.77
CA GLY A 242 15.31 39.28 6.48
C GLY A 242 15.34 38.19 7.56
N ASN A 243 14.51 38.26 8.59
CA ASN A 243 14.52 37.26 9.66
C ASN A 243 13.53 36.12 9.38
N ASN A 244 13.97 34.88 9.60
CA ASN A 244 13.07 33.73 9.54
C ASN A 244 12.08 33.75 10.70
N ARG A 245 10.79 33.62 10.36
CA ARG A 245 9.65 33.55 11.27
C ARG A 245 8.90 32.26 11.04
N ALA A 246 8.46 31.62 12.11
CA ALA A 246 7.48 30.53 12.01
C ALA A 246 6.15 31.09 11.51
N VAL A 247 5.48 30.37 10.61
CA VAL A 247 4.12 30.71 10.15
C VAL A 247 3.15 30.67 11.34
N PHE A 248 3.32 29.70 12.22
CA PHE A 248 2.50 29.52 13.42
C PHE A 248 3.39 29.12 14.60
N ASP A 249 3.10 29.71 15.77
CA ASP A 249 3.74 29.35 17.05
C ASP A 249 2.78 28.47 17.87
N THR A 250 3.17 27.21 18.06
CA THR A 250 2.37 26.19 18.73
C THR A 250 2.28 26.36 20.24
N GLN A 251 3.09 27.22 20.87
CA GLN A 251 3.17 27.26 22.34
C GLN A 251 2.34 28.38 22.97
N ASN A 252 1.95 29.44 22.25
CA ASN A 252 1.40 30.66 22.86
C ASN A 252 0.37 31.45 22.04
N SER A 253 -0.33 30.85 21.05
CA SER A 253 -1.36 31.61 20.31
C SER A 253 -2.71 31.63 21.03
N SER A 254 -3.25 32.82 21.25
CA SER A 254 -4.63 33.05 21.71
C SER A 254 -5.60 33.41 20.57
N HIS A 255 -5.10 33.52 19.34
CA HIS A 255 -5.84 33.98 18.17
C HIS A 255 -5.80 32.93 17.07
N GLY A 256 -6.87 32.85 16.27
CA GLY A 256 -6.85 32.14 15.00
C GLY A 256 -5.90 32.81 14.02
N LEU A 257 -5.47 32.08 13.00
CA LEU A 257 -4.53 32.55 11.98
C LEU A 257 -5.16 32.41 10.59
N LEU A 258 -5.05 33.48 9.81
CA LEU A 258 -5.36 33.50 8.39
C LEU A 258 -4.05 33.69 7.62
N VAL A 259 -3.60 32.64 6.94
CA VAL A 259 -2.40 32.67 6.10
C VAL A 259 -2.82 32.82 4.66
N ASN A 260 -2.25 33.79 3.95
CA ASN A 260 -2.48 34.01 2.52
C ASN A 260 -1.18 33.83 1.73
N LEU A 261 -1.25 33.14 0.61
CA LEU A 261 -0.21 33.06 -0.40
C LEU A 261 -0.60 33.97 -1.56
N TRP A 262 0.23 34.97 -1.84
CA TRP A 262 0.00 35.94 -2.90
C TRP A 262 1.25 36.19 -3.73
N ALA A 263 1.09 36.84 -4.87
CA ALA A 263 2.20 37.31 -5.69
C ALA A 263 1.91 38.73 -6.17
N THR A 264 2.96 39.53 -6.36
CA THR A 264 2.82 40.94 -6.77
C THR A 264 2.25 41.09 -8.17
N TRP A 265 2.48 40.10 -9.05
CA TRP A 265 1.97 40.07 -10.42
C TRP A 265 0.56 39.48 -10.55
N CYS A 266 -0.06 39.03 -9.46
CA CYS A 266 -1.35 38.34 -9.45
C CYS A 266 -2.52 39.33 -9.21
N PRO A 267 -3.34 39.66 -10.23
CA PRO A 267 -4.41 40.67 -10.08
C PRO A 267 -5.51 40.25 -9.10
N ASN A 268 -5.78 38.95 -9.03
CA ASN A 268 -6.69 38.36 -8.05
C ASN A 268 -6.20 38.57 -6.62
N CYS A 269 -4.89 38.44 -6.41
CA CYS A 269 -4.27 38.60 -5.10
C CYS A 269 -4.31 40.06 -4.65
N SER A 270 -4.00 41.01 -5.53
CA SER A 270 -4.10 42.44 -5.22
C SER A 270 -5.51 42.85 -4.84
N ARG A 271 -6.54 42.35 -5.56
CA ARG A 271 -7.95 42.63 -5.23
C ARG A 271 -8.35 42.05 -3.86
N GLU A 272 -7.97 40.81 -3.59
CA GLU A 272 -8.25 40.14 -2.32
C GLU A 272 -7.58 40.85 -1.14
N LEU A 273 -6.27 41.14 -1.23
CA LEU A 273 -5.55 41.82 -0.17
C LEU A 273 -6.09 43.23 0.08
N LYS A 274 -6.47 43.97 -0.96
CA LYS A 274 -7.10 45.29 -0.80
C LYS A 274 -8.42 45.20 -0.03
N GLU A 275 -9.29 44.27 -0.41
CA GLU A 275 -10.56 44.03 0.30
C GLU A 275 -10.31 43.66 1.77
N TRP A 276 -9.32 42.80 2.03
CA TRP A 276 -8.97 42.39 3.39
C TRP A 276 -8.36 43.51 4.23
N SER A 277 -7.56 44.40 3.63
CA SER A 277 -7.04 45.61 4.28
C SER A 277 -8.18 46.48 4.79
N GLU A 278 -9.19 46.71 3.94
CA GLU A 278 -10.39 47.51 4.27
C GLU A 278 -11.23 46.87 5.40
N HIS A 279 -11.21 45.53 5.52
CA HIS A 279 -11.95 44.77 6.54
C HIS A 279 -11.10 44.25 7.71
N SER A 280 -9.84 44.70 7.83
CA SER A 280 -8.89 44.19 8.83
C SER A 280 -9.38 44.29 10.28
N ALA A 281 -10.11 45.37 10.62
CA ALA A 281 -10.72 45.54 11.95
C ALA A 281 -11.82 44.48 12.24
N ALA A 282 -12.47 43.92 11.22
CA ALA A 282 -13.41 42.83 11.40
C ALA A 282 -12.68 41.51 11.70
N PHE A 283 -11.58 41.22 11.01
CA PHE A 283 -10.73 40.05 11.30
C PHE A 283 -10.17 40.10 12.74
N GLN A 284 -9.67 41.25 13.19
CA GLN A 284 -9.19 41.42 14.56
C GLN A 284 -10.30 41.17 15.60
N ARG A 285 -11.51 41.70 15.38
CA ARG A 285 -12.66 41.46 16.26
C ARG A 285 -13.10 39.99 16.27
N ALA A 286 -12.92 39.29 15.16
CA ALA A 286 -13.14 37.85 15.06
C ALA A 286 -12.01 37.01 15.69
N GLY A 287 -10.99 37.66 16.27
CA GLY A 287 -9.86 36.98 16.90
C GLY A 287 -8.88 36.36 15.89
N LEU A 288 -8.82 36.89 14.66
CA LEU A 288 -7.89 36.44 13.62
C LEU A 288 -6.67 37.35 13.52
N LYS A 289 -5.49 36.73 13.48
CA LYS A 289 -4.26 37.33 12.99
C LYS A 289 -4.10 36.98 11.51
N THR A 290 -3.72 37.95 10.68
CA THR A 290 -3.50 37.72 9.25
C THR A 290 -2.00 37.79 8.92
N VAL A 291 -1.53 36.88 8.07
CA VAL A 291 -0.17 36.86 7.54
C VAL A 291 -0.24 36.65 6.02
N ALA A 292 0.24 37.62 5.25
CA ALA A 292 0.31 37.54 3.79
C ALA A 292 1.75 37.24 3.34
N ILE A 293 1.95 36.06 2.78
CA ILE A 293 3.25 35.54 2.36
C ILE A 293 3.34 35.68 0.84
N CYS A 294 4.23 36.55 0.39
CA CYS A 294 4.51 36.73 -1.02
C CYS A 294 5.34 35.56 -1.55
N VAL A 295 4.91 34.94 -2.65
CA VAL A 295 5.56 33.76 -3.27
C VAL A 295 6.14 34.08 -4.64
N ASP A 296 6.49 35.34 -4.86
CA ASP A 296 7.25 35.75 -6.04
C ASP A 296 8.53 34.92 -6.16
N GLN A 297 8.93 34.60 -7.39
CA GLN A 297 10.19 33.91 -7.62
C GLN A 297 11.34 34.84 -7.19
N PRO A 298 12.25 34.38 -6.32
CA PRO A 298 13.32 35.22 -5.82
C PRO A 298 14.35 35.49 -6.92
N THR A 299 14.82 36.72 -6.97
CA THR A 299 15.97 37.14 -7.78
C THR A 299 17.28 36.88 -7.00
N GLU A 300 18.42 37.17 -7.64
CA GLU A 300 19.73 37.10 -6.98
C GLU A 300 19.87 38.12 -5.83
N ASP A 301 19.17 39.25 -5.93
CA ASP A 301 19.18 40.32 -4.93
C ASP A 301 17.91 40.27 -4.07
N ARG A 302 18.06 39.65 -2.89
CA ARG A 302 16.98 39.47 -1.93
C ARG A 302 16.53 40.78 -1.27
N ASP A 303 17.40 41.78 -1.15
CA ASP A 303 17.03 43.08 -0.58
C ASP A 303 16.08 43.81 -1.53
N THR A 304 16.43 43.85 -2.82
CA THR A 304 15.57 44.44 -3.85
C THR A 304 14.20 43.74 -3.94
N ASP A 305 14.15 42.41 -3.77
CA ASP A 305 12.87 41.69 -3.70
C ASP A 305 12.03 42.12 -2.50
N ARG A 306 12.63 42.25 -1.31
CA ARG A 306 11.93 42.70 -0.10
C ARG A 306 11.39 44.12 -0.26
N GLU A 307 12.17 45.04 -0.82
CA GLU A 307 11.74 46.42 -1.07
C GLU A 307 10.55 46.48 -2.04
N ARG A 308 10.60 45.71 -3.13
CA ARG A 308 9.51 45.63 -4.11
C ARG A 308 8.23 45.07 -3.50
N ILE A 309 8.34 44.03 -2.67
CA ILE A 309 7.21 43.43 -1.97
C ILE A 309 6.63 44.39 -0.93
N ALA A 310 7.48 45.10 -0.17
CA ALA A 310 7.06 46.12 0.77
C ALA A 310 6.29 47.25 0.07
N ALA A 311 6.81 47.77 -1.05
CA ALA A 311 6.14 48.80 -1.84
C ALA A 311 4.76 48.35 -2.36
N ALA A 312 4.65 47.10 -2.83
CA ALA A 312 3.37 46.54 -3.26
C ALA A 312 2.37 46.38 -2.11
N ALA A 313 2.82 45.99 -0.91
CA ALA A 313 2.00 45.91 0.27
C ALA A 313 1.52 47.29 0.77
N ASP A 314 2.39 48.30 0.69
CA ASP A 314 2.09 49.69 1.06
C ASP A 314 1.03 50.31 0.12
N ASP A 315 1.11 50.07 -1.19
CA ASP A 315 0.10 50.51 -2.17
C ASP A 315 -1.28 49.92 -1.87
N LEU A 316 -1.31 48.66 -1.44
CA LEU A 316 -2.51 47.95 -1.01
C LEU A 316 -2.93 48.28 0.43
N LYS A 317 -2.18 49.15 1.12
CA LYS A 317 -2.39 49.58 2.51
C LYS A 317 -2.57 48.41 3.49
N VAL A 318 -1.75 47.37 3.33
CA VAL A 318 -1.84 46.14 4.12
C VAL A 318 -1.55 46.40 5.60
N PRO A 319 -2.51 46.23 6.53
CA PRO A 319 -2.34 46.54 7.95
C PRO A 319 -1.85 45.35 8.79
N PHE A 320 -1.61 44.21 8.14
CA PHE A 320 -1.21 42.94 8.78
C PHE A 320 0.17 42.49 8.33
N VAL A 321 0.68 41.40 8.90
CA VAL A 321 2.06 40.96 8.66
C VAL A 321 2.24 40.55 7.20
N VAL A 322 3.28 41.09 6.58
CA VAL A 322 3.75 40.69 5.25
C VAL A 322 5.09 39.99 5.37
N GLY A 323 5.23 38.90 4.65
CA GLY A 323 6.45 38.11 4.60
C GLY A 323 6.77 37.63 3.19
N VAL A 324 7.97 37.11 3.02
CA VAL A 324 8.45 36.50 1.78
C VAL A 324 8.55 34.99 1.99
N GLY A 325 7.87 34.23 1.14
CA GLY A 325 7.92 32.78 1.12
C GLY A 325 9.21 32.27 0.49
N ASN A 326 9.74 31.16 1.00
CA ASN A 326 10.75 30.37 0.29
C ASN A 326 10.06 29.30 -0.59
N SER A 327 10.79 28.62 -1.47
CA SER A 327 10.20 27.53 -2.27
C SER A 327 9.59 26.43 -1.38
N ARG A 328 10.23 26.17 -0.23
CA ARG A 328 9.86 25.11 0.71
C ARG A 328 8.47 25.28 1.34
N ILE A 329 8.02 26.49 1.70
CA ILE A 329 6.68 26.69 2.28
C ILE A 329 5.58 26.33 1.28
N VAL A 330 5.73 26.76 0.02
CA VAL A 330 4.76 26.50 -1.05
C VAL A 330 4.71 25.01 -1.36
N GLU A 331 5.87 24.37 -1.47
CA GLU A 331 5.96 22.94 -1.73
C GLU A 331 5.37 22.08 -0.60
N ILE A 332 5.68 22.39 0.67
CA ILE A 332 5.11 21.66 1.80
C ILE A 332 3.60 21.86 1.88
N LEU A 333 3.09 23.08 1.69
CA LEU A 333 1.65 23.34 1.67
C LEU A 333 0.95 22.63 0.51
N ASN A 334 1.60 22.57 -0.67
CA ASN A 334 1.12 21.79 -1.81
C ASN A 334 1.04 20.30 -1.48
N VAL A 335 2.10 19.72 -0.90
CA VAL A 335 2.12 18.32 -0.48
C VAL A 335 1.06 18.05 0.59
N PHE A 336 0.92 18.95 1.55
CA PHE A 336 -0.03 18.83 2.66
C PHE A 336 -1.48 18.84 2.16
N GLN A 337 -1.90 19.84 1.37
CA GLN A 337 -3.29 19.91 0.87
C GLN A 337 -3.67 18.73 -0.02
N ARG A 338 -2.71 18.21 -0.82
CA ARG A 338 -2.93 17.03 -1.68
C ARG A 338 -3.32 15.79 -0.87
N ALA A 339 -2.77 15.65 0.34
CA ALA A 339 -3.06 14.50 1.20
C ALA A 339 -4.50 14.52 1.73
N PHE A 340 -5.09 15.70 1.95
CA PHE A 340 -6.49 15.83 2.41
C PHE A 340 -7.51 15.84 1.28
N ILE A 341 -7.16 16.42 0.13
CA ILE A 341 -8.09 16.58 -1.01
C ILE A 341 -8.06 15.37 -1.94
N GLY A 342 -6.96 14.61 -1.96
CA GLY A 342 -6.78 13.41 -2.81
C GLY A 342 -6.53 13.72 -4.30
N SER A 343 -6.52 15.00 -4.69
CA SER A 343 -6.15 15.50 -6.02
C SER A 343 -4.72 16.01 -6.02
N GLN A 344 -3.97 15.79 -7.11
CA GLN A 344 -2.60 16.31 -7.28
C GLN A 344 -2.56 17.73 -7.89
N THR A 345 -3.67 18.47 -7.94
CA THR A 345 -3.68 19.88 -8.37
C THR A 345 -2.89 20.77 -7.41
N ASP A 346 -1.96 21.56 -7.92
CA ASP A 346 -1.24 22.59 -7.15
C ASP A 346 -2.20 23.65 -6.57
N LEU A 347 -1.70 24.39 -5.60
CA LEU A 347 -2.34 25.58 -5.04
C LEU A 347 -2.31 26.71 -6.09
N PRO A 348 -3.47 27.26 -6.48
CA PRO A 348 -3.51 28.45 -7.33
C PRO A 348 -3.12 29.70 -6.52
N LEU A 349 -2.96 30.83 -7.19
CA LEU A 349 -2.83 32.13 -6.52
C LEU A 349 -4.10 32.99 -6.73
N PRO A 350 -4.63 33.62 -5.67
CA PRO A 350 -4.24 33.45 -4.27
C PRO A 350 -4.64 32.07 -3.72
N SER A 351 -4.03 31.66 -2.62
CA SER A 351 -4.52 30.54 -1.79
C SER A 351 -4.42 30.92 -0.33
N SER A 352 -5.45 30.58 0.45
CA SER A 352 -5.56 30.99 1.85
C SER A 352 -5.90 29.82 2.76
N PHE A 353 -5.48 29.91 4.02
CA PHE A 353 -5.61 28.86 5.02
C PHE A 353 -6.15 29.47 6.32
N LEU A 354 -7.26 28.93 6.82
CA LEU A 354 -7.87 29.36 8.08
C LEU A 354 -7.55 28.34 9.17
N ILE A 355 -6.88 28.80 10.23
CA ILE A 355 -6.25 27.96 11.26
C ILE A 355 -6.71 28.44 12.64
N ASP A 356 -6.96 27.51 13.55
CA ASP A 356 -7.36 27.83 14.93
C ASP A 356 -6.18 28.30 15.79
N ALA A 357 -6.47 28.71 17.04
CA ALA A 357 -5.45 29.13 17.99
C ALA A 357 -4.51 28.00 18.46
N LYS A 358 -4.81 26.73 18.14
CA LYS A 358 -3.99 25.56 18.44
C LYS A 358 -3.19 25.08 17.22
N GLY A 359 -3.26 25.80 16.10
CA GLY A 359 -2.54 25.46 14.88
C GLY A 359 -3.24 24.43 13.99
N GLN A 360 -4.51 24.14 14.25
CA GLN A 360 -5.31 23.22 13.45
C GLN A 360 -5.88 23.94 12.24
N LEU A 361 -5.50 23.51 11.04
CA LEU A 361 -6.08 23.94 9.78
C LEU A 361 -7.53 23.48 9.70
N ALA A 362 -8.46 24.43 9.53
CA ALA A 362 -9.89 24.16 9.41
C ALA A 362 -10.38 24.28 7.97
N VAL A 363 -9.95 25.32 7.23
CA VAL A 363 -10.44 25.60 5.88
C VAL A 363 -9.29 25.97 4.93
N ILE A 364 -9.35 25.44 3.71
CA ILE A 364 -8.45 25.77 2.60
C ILE A 364 -9.27 26.49 1.52
N TYR A 365 -8.80 27.68 1.13
CA TYR A 365 -9.33 28.43 0.00
C TYR A 365 -8.32 28.38 -1.15
N LYS A 366 -8.77 27.87 -2.30
CA LYS A 366 -7.99 27.77 -3.53
C LYS A 366 -8.54 28.79 -4.51
N GLY A 367 -7.85 29.90 -4.74
CA GLY A 367 -8.34 31.05 -5.49
C GLY A 367 -8.97 32.11 -4.59
N PRO A 368 -9.51 33.20 -5.17
CA PRO A 368 -10.02 34.36 -4.43
C PRO A 368 -11.13 34.00 -3.44
N VAL A 369 -11.10 34.61 -2.26
CA VAL A 369 -12.14 34.49 -1.22
C VAL A 369 -12.46 35.84 -0.58
N SER A 370 -13.76 36.13 -0.40
CA SER A 370 -14.22 37.36 0.23
C SER A 370 -14.00 37.36 1.74
N SER A 371 -13.86 38.56 2.30
CA SER A 371 -13.79 38.80 3.74
C SER A 371 -15.02 38.27 4.49
N GLU A 372 -16.21 38.41 3.90
CA GLU A 372 -17.47 37.87 4.43
C GLU A 372 -17.42 36.34 4.59
N GLN A 373 -16.94 35.63 3.57
CA GLN A 373 -16.83 34.17 3.63
C GLN A 373 -15.85 33.71 4.72
N ILE A 374 -14.70 34.39 4.85
CA ILE A 374 -13.72 34.09 5.90
C ILE A 374 -14.29 34.32 7.28
N LEU A 375 -14.98 35.44 7.49
CA LEU A 375 -15.63 35.76 8.75
C LEU A 375 -16.70 34.73 9.10
N SER A 376 -17.51 34.31 8.12
CA SER A 376 -18.47 33.21 8.30
C SER A 376 -17.78 31.92 8.72
N ASP A 377 -16.65 31.59 8.09
CA ASP A 377 -15.93 30.34 8.32
C ASP A 377 -15.15 30.29 9.64
N THR A 378 -15.02 31.42 10.35
CA THR A 378 -14.46 31.42 11.72
C THR A 378 -15.26 30.55 12.68
N GLU A 379 -16.53 30.29 12.38
CA GLU A 379 -17.36 29.38 13.15
C GLU A 379 -16.79 27.96 13.22
N PHE A 380 -15.99 27.54 12.23
CA PHE A 380 -15.38 26.21 12.19
C PHE A 380 -14.15 26.08 13.10
N LEU A 381 -13.55 27.18 13.55
CA LEU A 381 -12.33 27.14 14.38
C LEU A 381 -12.56 26.50 15.76
N ASN A 382 -13.80 26.55 16.26
CA ASN A 382 -14.19 25.96 17.54
C ASN A 382 -15.54 25.22 17.46
N ALA A 383 -15.92 24.77 16.25
CA ALA A 383 -17.16 24.07 16.01
C ALA A 383 -17.18 22.66 16.63
N SER A 384 -18.38 22.16 16.93
CA SER A 384 -18.54 20.73 17.24
C SER A 384 -18.24 19.88 16.00
N PRO A 385 -17.84 18.60 16.16
CA PRO A 385 -17.58 17.71 15.04
C PRO A 385 -18.75 17.63 14.05
N GLU A 386 -20.00 17.63 14.54
CA GLU A 386 -21.20 17.56 13.71
C GLU A 386 -21.33 18.78 12.79
N LYS A 387 -21.03 19.97 13.32
CA LYS A 387 -21.06 21.21 12.54
C LYS A 387 -19.94 21.26 11.49
N ILE A 388 -18.73 20.79 11.84
CA ILE A 388 -17.63 20.66 10.88
C ILE A 388 -18.02 19.71 9.74
N ILE A 389 -18.58 18.55 10.08
CA ILE A 389 -19.02 17.55 9.09
C ILE A 389 -20.09 18.14 8.16
N ALA A 390 -21.08 18.84 8.69
CA ALA A 390 -22.11 19.49 7.89
C ALA A 390 -21.52 20.54 6.93
N GLY A 391 -20.51 21.32 7.37
CA GLY A 391 -19.85 22.33 6.54
C GLY A 391 -18.85 21.77 5.51
N ALA A 392 -18.34 20.56 5.72
CA ALA A 392 -17.37 19.88 4.85
C ALA A 392 -18.00 19.11 3.68
N ILE A 393 -19.29 18.78 3.78
CA ILE A 393 -19.99 18.01 2.76
C ILE A 393 -20.86 18.95 1.90
N PRO A 394 -20.66 18.99 0.56
CA PRO A 394 -21.35 19.94 -0.30
C PRO A 394 -22.79 19.49 -0.68
N PHE A 395 -23.35 18.51 0.01
CA PHE A 395 -24.67 17.95 -0.27
C PHE A 395 -25.35 17.50 1.02
N ASP A 396 -26.69 17.58 1.01
CA ASP A 396 -27.51 17.10 2.12
C ASP A 396 -27.42 15.57 2.27
N GLY A 397 -27.54 15.09 3.50
CA GLY A 397 -27.55 13.65 3.76
C GLY A 397 -27.56 13.29 5.24
N ARG A 398 -27.59 11.98 5.49
CA ARG A 398 -27.40 11.40 6.81
C ARG A 398 -26.27 10.39 6.77
N TRP A 399 -25.43 10.42 7.79
CA TRP A 399 -24.37 9.43 7.96
C TRP A 399 -24.97 8.13 8.50
N LEU A 400 -24.63 7.01 7.86
CA LEU A 400 -24.96 5.67 8.39
C LEU A 400 -23.95 5.24 9.47
N GLU A 401 -22.72 5.73 9.35
CA GLU A 401 -21.60 5.52 10.29
C GLU A 401 -20.84 6.84 10.45
N PRO A 402 -20.15 7.07 11.59
CA PRO A 402 -19.28 8.23 11.74
C PRO A 402 -18.25 8.32 10.60
N PRO A 403 -17.86 9.53 10.16
CA PRO A 403 -16.88 9.66 9.10
C PRO A 403 -15.55 9.00 9.50
N PRO A 404 -14.81 8.43 8.53
CA PRO A 404 -13.55 7.74 8.80
C PRO A 404 -12.50 8.65 9.48
N GLY A 405 -11.44 8.01 9.99
CA GLY A 405 -10.26 8.67 10.58
C GLY A 405 -9.61 9.72 9.67
N THR A 406 -8.69 10.51 10.21
CA THR A 406 -8.00 11.57 9.45
C THR A 406 -7.07 10.98 8.38
N ALA A 407 -6.87 11.71 7.28
CA ALA A 407 -5.78 11.44 6.33
C ALA A 407 -4.39 11.81 6.91
N ALA A 408 -4.26 11.94 8.22
CA ALA A 408 -3.12 12.57 8.86
C ALA A 408 -1.82 11.80 8.59
N ARG A 409 -1.82 10.47 8.70
CA ARG A 409 -0.63 9.68 8.31
C ARG A 409 -0.26 9.86 6.83
N LEU A 410 -1.24 10.01 5.93
CA LEU A 410 -0.97 10.18 4.50
C LEU A 410 -0.24 11.50 4.21
N ALA A 411 -0.56 12.57 4.94
CA ALA A 411 0.17 13.83 4.82
C ALA A 411 1.64 13.70 5.23
N ALA A 412 1.91 12.98 6.32
CA ALA A 412 3.28 12.70 6.75
C ALA A 412 4.06 11.83 5.75
N VAL A 413 3.45 10.74 5.26
CA VAL A 413 4.04 9.90 4.21
C VAL A 413 4.36 10.71 2.97
N SER A 414 3.41 11.54 2.51
CA SER A 414 3.60 12.36 1.33
C SER A 414 4.75 13.37 1.51
N MET A 415 4.95 13.92 2.71
CA MET A 415 6.10 14.79 2.99
C MET A 415 7.43 14.04 2.90
N VAL A 416 7.51 12.82 3.45
CA VAL A 416 8.73 11.98 3.35
C VAL A 416 9.04 11.66 1.88
N GLU A 417 8.05 11.28 1.08
CA GLU A 417 8.21 11.00 -0.36
C GLU A 417 8.73 12.20 -1.17
N HIS A 418 8.54 13.42 -0.68
CA HIS A 418 9.03 14.66 -1.31
C HIS A 418 10.28 15.23 -0.61
N GLY A 419 10.90 14.48 0.31
CA GLY A 419 12.15 14.86 0.97
C GLY A 419 11.99 15.78 2.19
N TYR A 420 10.77 16.08 2.63
CA TYR A 420 10.50 16.92 3.81
C TYR A 420 10.37 16.09 5.09
N THR A 421 11.34 15.23 5.36
CA THR A 421 11.34 14.29 6.51
C THR A 421 11.19 15.00 7.86
N GLY A 422 11.87 16.13 8.07
CA GLY A 422 11.74 16.92 9.30
C GLY A 422 10.33 17.49 9.52
N ALA A 423 9.67 17.91 8.44
CA ALA A 423 8.30 18.45 8.51
C ALA A 423 7.30 17.32 8.82
N ALA A 424 7.49 16.15 8.20
CA ALA A 424 6.71 14.95 8.48
C ALA A 424 6.84 14.51 9.95
N GLU A 425 8.07 14.48 10.48
CA GLU A 425 8.32 14.08 11.87
C GLU A 425 7.63 15.03 12.85
N SER A 426 7.87 16.34 12.68
CA SER A 426 7.25 17.39 13.49
C SER A 426 5.72 17.25 13.48
N TYR A 427 5.14 17.07 12.30
CA TYR A 427 3.70 16.92 12.14
C TYR A 427 3.17 15.68 12.85
N VAL A 428 3.83 14.52 12.75
CA VAL A 428 3.39 13.30 13.44
C VAL A 428 3.53 13.42 14.96
N ARG A 429 4.58 14.09 15.45
CA ARG A 429 4.75 14.37 16.88
C ARG A 429 3.63 15.27 17.43
N GLN A 430 3.12 16.21 16.64
CA GLN A 430 1.95 17.02 17.02
C GLN A 430 0.64 16.23 17.02
N LEU A 431 0.51 15.20 16.17
CA LEU A 431 -0.68 14.36 16.10
C LEU A 431 -0.75 13.35 17.25
N LEU A 432 0.38 12.80 17.70
CA LEU A 432 0.42 11.70 18.66
C LEU A 432 -0.44 11.95 19.92
N PRO A 433 -0.34 13.12 20.58
CA PRO A 433 -1.13 13.42 21.78
C PRO A 433 -2.65 13.45 21.53
N LEU A 434 -3.07 13.79 20.30
CA LEU A 434 -4.50 13.86 19.94
C LEU A 434 -5.14 12.46 19.87
N TYR A 435 -4.34 11.42 19.67
CA TYR A 435 -4.79 10.03 19.56
C TYR A 435 -4.37 9.17 20.74
N HIS A 436 -3.80 9.74 21.81
CA HIS A 436 -3.38 8.93 22.96
C HIS A 436 -4.57 8.11 23.50
N PRO A 437 -4.46 6.78 23.55
CA PRO A 437 -5.58 5.95 23.96
C PRO A 437 -5.86 6.08 25.46
N VAL A 438 -7.12 5.89 25.83
CA VAL A 438 -7.55 5.69 27.20
C VAL A 438 -7.06 4.32 27.67
N PRO A 439 -6.33 4.21 28.78
CA PRO A 439 -5.84 2.94 29.32
C PRO A 439 -6.96 1.93 29.64
N ASN A 440 -6.66 0.64 29.50
CA ASN A 440 -7.58 -0.43 29.88
C ASN A 440 -8.00 -0.29 31.35
N GLY A 441 -9.28 -0.54 31.63
CA GLY A 441 -9.86 -0.43 32.97
C GLY A 441 -10.31 0.98 33.36
N GLN A 442 -10.09 2.00 32.53
CA GLN A 442 -10.66 3.33 32.72
C GLN A 442 -11.99 3.51 31.98
N VAL A 443 -12.80 4.46 32.43
CA VAL A 443 -14.07 4.81 31.78
C VAL A 443 -13.82 5.23 30.33
N GLY A 444 -14.49 4.58 29.39
CA GLY A 444 -14.33 4.84 27.95
C GLY A 444 -13.28 3.98 27.25
N ALA A 445 -12.55 3.10 27.96
CA ALA A 445 -11.54 2.22 27.35
C ALA A 445 -12.10 1.33 26.23
N ASP A 446 -13.32 0.81 26.39
CA ASP A 446 -13.97 -0.08 25.41
C ASP A 446 -14.81 0.67 24.36
N SER A 447 -14.83 2.01 24.39
CA SER A 447 -15.61 2.81 23.45
C SER A 447 -15.07 2.68 22.02
N GLU A 448 -15.95 2.79 21.01
CA GLU A 448 -15.53 2.81 19.61
C GLU A 448 -14.57 3.97 19.31
N GLU A 449 -14.75 5.13 19.97
CA GLU A 449 -13.83 6.25 19.87
C GLU A 449 -12.42 5.87 20.34
N ASN A 450 -12.30 5.18 21.47
CA ASN A 450 -10.99 4.75 21.98
C ASN A 450 -10.34 3.70 21.08
N LYS A 451 -11.12 2.79 20.46
CA LYS A 451 -10.60 1.84 19.47
C LYS A 451 -10.03 2.55 18.23
N VAL A 452 -10.66 3.63 17.78
CA VAL A 452 -10.10 4.47 16.70
C VAL A 452 -8.79 5.13 17.17
N LYS A 453 -8.76 5.71 18.37
CA LYS A 453 -7.53 6.31 18.95
C LYS A 453 -6.39 5.31 19.05
N GLN A 454 -6.64 4.10 19.54
CA GLN A 454 -5.65 3.02 19.61
C GLN A 454 -5.05 2.67 18.23
N ARG A 455 -5.90 2.52 17.20
CA ARG A 455 -5.47 2.24 15.82
C ARG A 455 -4.61 3.37 15.25
N GLU A 456 -5.05 4.62 15.40
CA GLU A 456 -4.32 5.78 14.89
C GLU A 456 -3.00 5.98 15.64
N TYR A 457 -3.00 5.91 16.97
CA TYR A 457 -1.79 6.06 17.78
C TYR A 457 -0.74 5.00 17.47
N SER A 458 -1.15 3.74 17.35
CA SER A 458 -0.27 2.66 16.91
C SER A 458 0.27 2.93 15.50
N SER A 459 -0.58 3.32 14.55
CA SER A 459 -0.14 3.58 13.18
C SER A 459 0.84 4.76 13.07
N LEU A 460 0.63 5.82 13.85
CA LEU A 460 1.52 6.98 13.90
C LEU A 460 2.84 6.65 14.62
N SER A 461 2.77 5.89 15.72
CA SER A 461 3.96 5.43 16.44
C SER A 461 4.80 4.49 15.59
N HIS A 462 4.19 3.54 14.89
CA HIS A 462 4.89 2.68 13.93
C HIS A 462 5.58 3.50 12.83
N PHE A 463 4.90 4.50 12.28
CA PHE A 463 5.48 5.37 11.25
C PHE A 463 6.66 6.20 11.79
N LEU A 464 6.56 6.79 12.99
CA LEU A 464 7.69 7.46 13.63
C LEU A 464 8.84 6.48 13.90
N GLY A 465 8.54 5.25 14.33
CA GLY A 465 9.56 4.22 14.55
C GLY A 465 10.39 3.96 13.29
N ALA A 466 9.72 3.83 12.13
CA ALA A 466 10.39 3.66 10.84
C ALA A 466 11.24 4.89 10.47
N MET A 467 10.71 6.09 10.64
CA MET A 467 11.47 7.32 10.39
C MET A 467 12.73 7.42 11.27
N MET A 468 12.61 7.10 12.56
CA MET A 468 13.74 7.10 13.49
C MET A 468 14.77 6.03 13.12
N PHE A 469 14.33 4.85 12.68
CA PHE A 469 15.20 3.78 12.21
C PHE A 469 16.02 4.22 10.99
N ASP A 470 15.39 4.82 9.98
CA ASP A 470 16.05 5.33 8.77
C ASP A 470 17.07 6.44 9.08
N GLN A 471 16.85 7.19 10.17
CA GLN A 471 17.77 8.21 10.68
C GLN A 471 18.88 7.63 11.58
N ASN A 472 18.99 6.30 11.72
CA ASN A 472 19.88 5.59 12.64
C ASN A 472 19.65 5.92 14.13
N GLN A 473 18.47 6.43 14.49
CA GLN A 473 18.07 6.73 15.87
C GLN A 473 17.38 5.52 16.51
N TYR A 474 18.10 4.41 16.62
CA TYR A 474 17.54 3.11 17.02
C TYR A 474 16.86 3.09 18.39
N ASP A 475 17.36 3.86 19.36
CA ASP A 475 16.70 4.00 20.66
C ASP A 475 15.32 4.64 20.58
N GLN A 476 15.14 5.66 19.73
CA GLN A 476 13.85 6.28 19.51
C GLN A 476 12.93 5.36 18.70
N ALA A 477 13.48 4.70 17.67
CA ALA A 477 12.74 3.71 16.87
C ALA A 477 12.15 2.62 17.76
N ARG A 478 12.97 2.03 18.64
CA ARG A 478 12.54 1.02 19.61
C ARG A 478 11.41 1.52 20.51
N LYS A 479 11.50 2.73 21.07
CA LYS A 479 10.43 3.28 21.93
C LYS A 479 9.10 3.41 21.18
N HIS A 480 9.15 3.87 19.93
CA HIS A 480 7.95 4.04 19.11
C HIS A 480 7.36 2.71 18.63
N TYR A 481 8.19 1.74 18.26
CA TYR A 481 7.72 0.38 17.96
C TYR A 481 7.12 -0.29 19.21
N GLN A 482 7.72 -0.11 20.39
CA GLN A 482 7.19 -0.63 21.64
C GLN A 482 5.81 -0.03 21.95
N ALA A 483 5.67 1.29 21.84
CA ALA A 483 4.39 1.98 22.05
C ALA A 483 3.28 1.45 21.13
N SER A 484 3.64 0.98 19.93
CA SER A 484 2.71 0.34 19.01
C SER A 484 2.40 -1.13 19.37
N LEU A 485 3.39 -1.89 19.83
CA LEU A 485 3.23 -3.28 20.29
C LEU A 485 2.47 -3.37 21.61
N ASP A 486 2.54 -2.36 22.48
CA ASP A 486 1.76 -2.28 23.71
C ASP A 486 0.24 -2.27 23.43
N ILE A 487 -0.16 -1.79 22.25
CA ILE A 487 -1.55 -1.77 21.78
C ILE A 487 -1.88 -3.02 20.96
N PHE A 488 -1.01 -3.37 20.00
CA PHE A 488 -1.21 -4.52 19.11
C PHE A 488 -0.02 -5.49 19.20
N PRO A 489 0.05 -6.30 20.27
CA PRO A 489 1.23 -7.12 20.58
C PRO A 489 1.52 -8.20 19.53
N ASN A 490 0.51 -8.62 18.77
CA ASN A 490 0.61 -9.67 17.77
C ASN A 490 0.77 -9.13 16.33
N ASN A 491 1.06 -7.84 16.15
CA ASN A 491 1.27 -7.28 14.81
C ASN A 491 2.65 -7.67 14.26
N ARG A 492 2.68 -8.70 13.41
CA ARG A 492 3.92 -9.27 12.84
C ARG A 492 4.83 -8.26 12.14
N THR A 493 4.25 -7.28 11.43
CA THR A 493 5.06 -6.26 10.75
C THR A 493 5.85 -5.44 11.77
N ILE A 494 5.19 -4.96 12.83
CA ILE A 494 5.85 -4.17 13.86
C ILE A 494 6.83 -5.01 14.69
N GLN A 495 6.48 -6.28 14.96
CA GLN A 495 7.39 -7.21 15.66
C GLN A 495 8.70 -7.42 14.86
N ARG A 496 8.61 -7.56 13.53
CA ARG A 496 9.80 -7.68 12.66
C ARG A 496 10.65 -6.40 12.66
N GLU A 497 10.03 -5.23 12.55
CA GLU A 497 10.75 -3.96 12.64
C GLU A 497 11.42 -3.75 14.01
N MET A 498 10.78 -4.21 15.08
CA MET A 498 11.37 -4.25 16.42
C MET A 498 12.59 -5.17 16.48
N VAL A 499 12.50 -6.41 15.96
CA VAL A 499 13.64 -7.34 15.90
C VAL A 499 14.80 -6.74 15.13
N ARG A 500 14.53 -6.18 13.94
CA ARG A 500 15.55 -5.51 13.12
C ARG A 500 16.23 -4.38 13.88
N THR A 501 15.45 -3.57 14.60
CA THR A 501 15.98 -2.47 15.43
C THR A 501 16.88 -2.99 16.55
N LEU A 502 16.43 -4.02 17.28
CA LEU A 502 17.20 -4.62 18.36
C LEU A 502 18.51 -5.24 17.85
N MET A 503 18.50 -5.84 16.66
CA MET A 503 19.70 -6.37 16.03
C MET A 503 20.71 -5.26 15.66
N GLN A 504 20.26 -4.11 15.15
CA GLN A 504 21.13 -2.96 14.89
C GLN A 504 21.74 -2.39 16.17
N MET A 505 21.04 -2.53 17.30
CA MET A 505 21.52 -2.14 18.63
C MET A 505 22.37 -3.23 19.31
N GLU A 506 22.67 -4.34 18.63
CA GLU A 506 23.37 -5.52 19.19
C GLU A 506 22.66 -6.15 20.42
N MET A 507 21.37 -5.87 20.59
CA MET A 507 20.54 -6.37 21.69
C MET A 507 19.95 -7.74 21.33
N LEU A 508 20.81 -8.77 21.27
CA LEU A 508 20.45 -10.11 20.81
C LEU A 508 19.43 -10.83 21.70
N ASP A 509 19.53 -10.74 23.03
CA ASP A 509 18.58 -11.39 23.94
C ASP A 509 17.15 -10.84 23.81
N PRO A 510 16.93 -9.50 23.82
CA PRO A 510 15.62 -8.94 23.52
C PRO A 510 15.09 -9.32 22.13
N ALA A 511 15.95 -9.38 21.11
CA ALA A 511 15.55 -9.77 19.77
C ALA A 511 15.06 -11.23 19.75
N ALA A 512 15.78 -12.14 20.41
CA ALA A 512 15.38 -13.55 20.54
C ALA A 512 14.01 -13.68 21.24
N LYS A 513 13.79 -12.97 22.35
CA LYS A 513 12.49 -12.97 23.05
C LYS A 513 11.35 -12.48 22.18
N GLN A 514 11.60 -11.49 21.33
CA GLN A 514 10.58 -10.97 20.41
C GLN A 514 10.21 -11.98 19.33
N LEU A 515 11.17 -12.74 18.81
CA LEU A 515 10.94 -13.83 17.85
C LEU A 515 10.22 -15.02 18.51
N GLU A 516 10.53 -15.34 19.77
CA GLU A 516 9.79 -16.34 20.55
C GLU A 516 8.32 -15.95 20.73
N ALA A 517 8.04 -14.67 21.01
CA ALA A 517 6.67 -14.15 21.08
C ALA A 517 5.94 -14.23 19.73
N MET A 518 6.66 -14.09 18.61
CA MET A 518 6.10 -14.30 17.27
C MET A 518 5.71 -15.78 17.05
N LEU A 519 6.58 -16.72 17.44
CA LEU A 519 6.35 -18.16 17.30
C LEU A 519 5.26 -18.70 18.23
N ALA A 520 5.06 -18.09 19.40
CA ALA A 520 3.99 -18.48 20.33
C ALA A 520 2.59 -18.39 19.67
N ASN A 521 2.40 -17.42 18.78
CA ASN A 521 1.15 -17.22 18.04
C ASN A 521 1.14 -17.92 16.67
N HIS A 522 2.32 -18.16 16.09
CA HIS A 522 2.50 -18.76 14.76
C HIS A 522 3.63 -19.79 14.78
N ARG A 523 3.34 -20.98 15.34
CA ARG A 523 4.35 -22.02 15.56
C ARG A 523 5.05 -22.49 14.28
N ASN A 524 4.39 -22.40 13.12
CA ASN A 524 4.88 -22.94 11.85
C ASN A 524 5.37 -21.82 10.91
N ASP A 525 6.32 -20.99 11.35
CA ASP A 525 6.86 -19.87 10.56
C ASP A 525 8.37 -20.07 10.31
N PRO A 526 8.76 -20.70 9.18
CA PRO A 526 10.14 -21.11 8.94
C PRO A 526 11.12 -19.93 8.94
N GLU A 527 10.73 -18.78 8.38
CA GLU A 527 11.59 -17.60 8.36
C GLU A 527 11.92 -17.07 9.77
N THR A 528 10.95 -17.08 10.69
CA THR A 528 11.15 -16.65 12.09
C THR A 528 12.00 -17.67 12.87
N LEU A 529 11.83 -18.97 12.62
CA LEU A 529 12.67 -20.02 13.19
C LEU A 529 14.13 -19.88 12.74
N ILE A 530 14.36 -19.58 11.46
CA ILE A 530 15.70 -19.34 10.90
C ILE A 530 16.35 -18.11 11.56
N GLU A 531 15.63 -17.01 11.66
CA GLU A 531 16.15 -15.77 12.26
C GLU A 531 16.49 -15.97 13.75
N LEU A 532 15.63 -16.68 14.49
CA LEU A 532 15.88 -17.04 15.89
C LEU A 532 17.09 -17.97 16.01
N GLY A 533 17.19 -18.99 15.15
CA GLY A 533 18.33 -19.91 15.11
C GLY A 533 19.65 -19.17 14.90
N ARG A 534 19.71 -18.23 13.95
CA ARG A 534 20.89 -17.40 13.69
C ARG A 534 21.26 -16.53 14.90
N ILE A 535 20.28 -15.96 15.61
CA ILE A 535 20.54 -15.19 16.84
C ILE A 535 21.04 -16.12 17.96
N ARG A 536 20.47 -17.32 18.11
CA ARG A 536 20.89 -18.32 19.10
C ARG A 536 22.32 -18.79 18.89
N VAL A 537 22.77 -18.96 17.64
CA VAL A 537 24.19 -19.20 17.31
C VAL A 537 25.08 -18.08 17.86
N LYS A 538 24.72 -16.81 17.62
CA LYS A 538 25.50 -15.66 18.10
C LYS A 538 25.55 -15.56 19.63
N LEU A 539 24.48 -16.01 20.31
CA LEU A 539 24.40 -16.08 21.76
C LEU A 539 25.10 -17.32 22.37
N GLY A 540 25.65 -18.22 21.54
CA GLY A 540 26.34 -19.43 21.99
C GLY A 540 25.43 -20.65 22.22
N TYR A 541 24.12 -20.54 22.00
CA TYR A 541 23.14 -21.64 22.12
C TYR A 541 23.06 -22.45 20.83
N SER A 542 24.18 -23.08 20.47
CA SER A 542 24.34 -23.78 19.18
C SER A 542 23.48 -25.04 19.05
N ASP A 543 23.23 -25.74 20.15
CA ASP A 543 22.35 -26.91 20.23
C ASP A 543 20.89 -26.53 19.93
N VAL A 544 20.38 -25.50 20.59
CA VAL A 544 19.03 -24.96 20.36
C VAL A 544 18.89 -24.43 18.93
N ALA A 545 19.91 -23.73 18.42
CA ALA A 545 19.90 -23.24 17.05
C ALA A 545 19.81 -24.37 16.01
N ALA A 546 20.47 -25.50 16.24
CA ALA A 546 20.38 -26.65 15.35
C ALA A 546 18.96 -27.24 15.31
N GLU A 547 18.28 -27.32 16.46
CA GLU A 547 16.88 -27.78 16.53
C GLU A 547 15.94 -26.83 15.77
N LEU A 548 16.11 -25.52 15.93
CA LEU A 548 15.32 -24.51 15.22
C LEU A 548 15.51 -24.59 13.70
N PHE A 549 16.73 -24.84 13.22
CA PHE A 549 16.99 -25.05 11.80
C PHE A 549 16.40 -26.36 11.28
N GLU A 550 16.50 -27.47 12.04
CA GLU A 550 15.86 -28.74 11.70
C GLU A 550 14.33 -28.55 11.55
N GLU A 551 13.70 -27.82 12.48
CA GLU A 551 12.26 -27.51 12.42
C GLU A 551 11.90 -26.63 11.21
N ALA A 552 12.67 -25.58 10.94
CA ALA A 552 12.43 -24.70 9.80
C ALA A 552 12.54 -25.44 8.45
N ILE A 553 13.55 -26.30 8.29
CA ILE A 553 13.77 -27.09 7.08
C ILE A 553 12.64 -28.11 6.87
N ALA A 554 12.14 -28.71 7.96
CA ALA A 554 11.00 -29.63 7.90
C ALA A 554 9.71 -28.95 7.41
N LEU A 555 9.54 -27.65 7.70
CA LEU A 555 8.40 -26.86 7.22
C LEU A 555 8.57 -26.41 5.76
N LYS A 556 9.75 -25.89 5.41
CA LYS A 556 10.08 -25.41 4.05
C LYS A 556 11.55 -25.71 3.76
N PRO A 557 11.86 -26.66 2.86
CA PRO A 557 13.23 -26.96 2.49
C PRO A 557 13.98 -25.71 2.02
N ASN A 558 15.16 -25.47 2.59
CA ASN A 558 16.02 -24.33 2.25
C ASN A 558 17.49 -24.77 2.27
N VAL A 559 18.12 -24.81 1.09
CA VAL A 559 19.48 -25.33 0.90
C VAL A 559 20.53 -24.50 1.65
N GLU A 560 20.34 -23.18 1.74
CA GLU A 560 21.28 -22.29 2.45
C GLU A 560 21.28 -22.58 3.95
N VAL A 561 20.09 -22.64 4.56
CA VAL A 561 19.92 -22.96 5.98
C VAL A 561 20.38 -24.39 6.28
N GLN A 562 20.17 -25.31 5.35
CA GLN A 562 20.63 -26.69 5.49
C GLN A 562 22.16 -26.78 5.52
N PHE A 563 22.85 -25.95 4.73
CA PHE A 563 24.29 -25.83 4.80
C PHE A 563 24.76 -25.18 6.13
N GLU A 564 24.06 -24.16 6.63
CA GLU A 564 24.32 -23.59 7.97
C GLU A 564 24.17 -24.65 9.07
N LEU A 565 23.10 -25.45 9.02
CA LEU A 565 22.85 -26.56 9.95
C LEU A 565 23.95 -27.61 9.88
N ALA A 566 24.39 -28.02 8.68
CA ALA A 566 25.46 -29.00 8.52
C ALA A 566 26.77 -28.53 9.17
N ASN A 567 27.13 -27.26 8.96
CA ASN A 567 28.30 -26.64 9.60
C ASN A 567 28.17 -26.58 11.12
N LEU A 568 26.97 -26.27 11.63
CA LEU A 568 26.69 -26.19 13.06
C LEU A 568 26.75 -27.56 13.73
N LEU A 569 26.13 -28.59 13.13
CA LEU A 569 26.15 -29.97 13.60
C LEU A 569 27.58 -30.53 13.64
N ARG A 570 28.42 -30.19 12.66
CA ARG A 570 29.85 -30.52 12.67
C ARG A 570 30.55 -29.94 13.90
N LYS A 571 30.35 -28.64 14.19
CA LYS A 571 30.94 -27.97 15.36
C LYS A 571 30.45 -28.59 16.69
N LEU A 572 29.20 -29.03 16.73
CA LEU A 572 28.60 -29.76 17.84
C LEU A 572 29.03 -31.24 17.94
N LYS A 573 29.92 -31.71 17.04
CA LYS A 573 30.38 -33.10 16.93
C LYS A 573 29.26 -34.12 16.67
N LYS A 574 28.12 -33.67 16.14
CA LYS A 574 27.01 -34.53 15.66
C LYS A 574 27.30 -34.96 14.22
N TYR A 575 28.40 -35.69 14.03
CA TYR A 575 28.99 -35.94 12.70
C TYR A 575 28.08 -36.69 11.73
N ASP A 576 27.38 -37.75 12.19
CA ASP A 576 26.46 -38.52 11.34
C ASP A 576 25.38 -37.64 10.70
N LYS A 577 24.75 -36.79 11.53
CA LYS A 577 23.75 -35.82 11.07
C LYS A 577 24.37 -34.78 10.14
N ALA A 578 25.57 -34.29 10.45
CA ALA A 578 26.26 -33.31 9.60
C ALA A 578 26.54 -33.86 8.19
N ILE A 579 27.01 -35.12 8.09
CA ILE A 579 27.22 -35.81 6.80
C ILE A 579 25.92 -35.90 6.01
N GLN A 580 24.84 -36.32 6.66
CA GLN A 580 23.53 -36.41 6.01
C GLN A 580 23.10 -35.06 5.42
N GLN A 581 23.23 -33.97 6.18
CA GLN A 581 22.86 -32.63 5.71
C GLN A 581 23.77 -32.15 4.57
N TYR A 582 25.08 -32.38 4.64
CA TYR A 582 25.98 -32.04 3.53
C TYR A 582 25.63 -32.79 2.24
N ARG A 583 25.33 -34.09 2.33
CA ARG A 583 24.95 -34.91 1.17
C ARG A 583 23.62 -34.44 0.57
N GLU A 584 22.65 -34.09 1.40
CA GLU A 584 21.37 -33.55 0.93
C GLU A 584 21.58 -32.21 0.19
N VAL A 585 22.37 -31.28 0.74
CA VAL A 585 22.74 -30.02 0.07
C VAL A 585 23.39 -30.30 -1.29
N MET A 586 24.33 -31.26 -1.35
CA MET A 586 25.03 -31.64 -2.59
C MET A 586 24.12 -32.29 -3.64
N SER A 587 22.98 -32.86 -3.25
CA SER A 587 22.00 -33.42 -4.19
C SER A 587 21.25 -32.34 -4.98
N HIS A 588 21.16 -31.13 -4.41
CA HIS A 588 20.47 -29.99 -5.03
C HIS A 588 21.43 -28.98 -5.66
N VAL A 589 22.60 -28.77 -5.05
CA VAL A 589 23.57 -27.76 -5.50
C VAL A 589 24.99 -28.32 -5.44
N SER A 590 25.67 -28.35 -6.58
CA SER A 590 27.09 -28.67 -6.65
C SER A 590 27.93 -27.42 -6.36
N THR A 591 28.49 -27.33 -5.15
CA THR A 591 29.46 -26.28 -4.81
C THR A 591 30.76 -26.88 -4.25
N PRO A 592 31.93 -26.35 -4.64
CA PRO A 592 33.20 -26.83 -4.13
C PRO A 592 33.35 -26.60 -2.61
N VAL A 593 32.64 -25.61 -2.04
CA VAL A 593 32.67 -25.31 -0.61
C VAL A 593 31.98 -26.38 0.22
N VAL A 594 30.82 -26.87 -0.22
CA VAL A 594 30.10 -27.93 0.49
C VAL A 594 30.89 -29.24 0.42
N ALA A 595 31.39 -29.60 -0.76
CA ALA A 595 32.23 -30.77 -0.96
C ALA A 595 33.51 -30.71 -0.10
N ASN A 596 34.13 -29.53 -0.02
CA ASN A 596 35.28 -29.30 0.86
C ASN A 596 34.95 -29.54 2.34
N ASN A 597 33.86 -28.97 2.85
CA ASN A 597 33.51 -29.11 4.26
C ASN A 597 33.13 -30.54 4.65
N LEU A 598 32.49 -31.28 3.74
CA LEU A 598 32.24 -32.72 3.92
C LEU A 598 33.54 -33.52 3.87
N ALA A 599 34.42 -33.26 2.89
CA ALA A 599 35.71 -33.92 2.80
C ALA A 599 36.59 -33.69 4.04
N TRP A 600 36.59 -32.46 4.56
CA TRP A 600 37.29 -32.12 5.81
C TRP A 600 36.78 -32.98 6.96
N LEU A 601 35.45 -33.05 7.14
CA LEU A 601 34.84 -33.86 8.18
C LEU A 601 35.19 -35.34 8.03
N LEU A 602 35.08 -35.91 6.83
CA LEU A 602 35.41 -37.32 6.57
C LEU A 602 36.91 -37.62 6.76
N ALA A 603 37.78 -36.63 6.65
CA ALA A 603 39.22 -36.78 6.86
C ALA A 603 39.64 -36.59 8.33
N THR A 604 39.05 -35.63 9.04
CA THR A 604 39.59 -35.15 10.32
C THR A 604 38.71 -35.39 11.54
N ALA A 605 37.46 -35.85 11.39
CA ALA A 605 36.55 -36.04 12.52
C ALA A 605 37.18 -36.86 13.65
N SER A 606 36.95 -36.44 14.91
CA SER A 606 37.48 -37.14 16.08
C SER A 606 36.92 -38.56 16.25
N ASP A 607 35.72 -38.82 15.73
CA ASP A 607 35.07 -40.13 15.71
C ASP A 607 35.56 -40.93 14.49
N ASP A 608 36.08 -42.14 14.72
CA ASP A 608 36.65 -42.98 13.67
C ASP A 608 35.61 -43.65 12.78
N ARG A 609 34.39 -43.84 13.28
CA ARG A 609 33.29 -44.52 12.57
C ARG A 609 32.80 -43.75 11.35
N VAL A 610 32.99 -42.42 11.36
CA VAL A 610 32.51 -41.51 10.31
C VAL A 610 33.63 -41.10 9.35
N ARG A 611 34.89 -41.46 9.63
CA ARG A 611 36.00 -41.13 8.73
C ARG A 611 36.01 -42.06 7.53
N ASP A 612 36.17 -41.47 6.35
CA ASP A 612 36.32 -42.18 5.08
C ASP A 612 37.35 -41.43 4.24
N GLY A 613 38.63 -41.82 4.38
CA GLY A 613 39.74 -41.20 3.66
C GLY A 613 39.59 -41.30 2.13
N LYS A 614 38.94 -42.35 1.62
CA LYS A 614 38.76 -42.56 0.19
C LYS A 614 37.73 -41.61 -0.39
N GLU A 615 36.56 -41.50 0.25
CA GLU A 615 35.52 -40.54 -0.13
C GLU A 615 36.02 -39.10 0.08
N ALA A 616 36.74 -38.83 1.17
CA ALA A 616 37.33 -37.51 1.45
C ALA A 616 38.28 -37.06 0.33
N VAL A 617 39.16 -37.94 -0.17
CA VAL A 617 40.06 -37.62 -1.29
C VAL A 617 39.26 -37.33 -2.56
N GLN A 618 38.25 -38.15 -2.88
CA GLN A 618 37.42 -37.94 -4.07
C GLN A 618 36.73 -36.57 -4.06
N LEU A 619 36.10 -36.22 -2.94
CA LEU A 619 35.38 -34.96 -2.77
C LEU A 619 36.33 -33.75 -2.80
N ALA A 620 37.43 -33.80 -2.04
CA ALA A 620 38.40 -32.71 -2.00
C ALA A 620 39.15 -32.53 -3.33
N LEU A 621 39.46 -33.63 -4.03
CA LEU A 621 40.11 -33.58 -5.34
C LEU A 621 39.19 -32.90 -6.34
N HIS A 622 37.93 -33.33 -6.43
CA HIS A 622 36.94 -32.70 -7.30
C HIS A 622 36.76 -31.22 -6.98
N ALA A 623 36.61 -30.85 -5.71
CA ALA A 623 36.52 -29.45 -5.28
C ALA A 623 37.78 -28.64 -5.66
N SER A 624 38.97 -29.24 -5.56
CA SER A 624 40.23 -28.60 -5.97
C SER A 624 40.29 -28.39 -7.49
N GLU A 625 39.85 -29.36 -8.29
CA GLU A 625 39.84 -29.26 -9.76
C GLU A 625 38.86 -28.19 -10.24
N VAL A 626 37.64 -28.15 -9.67
CA VAL A 626 36.62 -27.14 -9.97
C VAL A 626 37.15 -25.73 -9.68
N THR A 627 37.94 -25.56 -8.62
CA THR A 627 38.58 -24.29 -8.27
C THR A 627 39.92 -24.05 -8.97
N SER A 628 40.27 -24.89 -9.96
CA SER A 628 41.56 -24.85 -10.67
C SER A 628 42.78 -24.87 -9.72
N ARG A 629 42.62 -25.49 -8.55
CA ARG A 629 43.62 -25.59 -7.48
C ARG A 629 44.13 -24.23 -7.00
N LYS A 630 43.30 -23.19 -7.06
CA LYS A 630 43.66 -21.83 -6.64
C LYS A 630 43.28 -21.52 -5.19
N VAL A 631 42.38 -22.29 -4.59
CA VAL A 631 41.88 -22.01 -3.23
C VAL A 631 42.71 -22.78 -2.19
N PRO A 632 43.56 -22.10 -1.39
CA PRO A 632 44.51 -22.77 -0.50
C PRO A 632 43.84 -23.64 0.57
N ARG A 633 42.68 -23.23 1.10
CA ARG A 633 41.92 -24.03 2.08
C ARG A 633 41.48 -25.38 1.51
N ILE A 634 41.06 -25.44 0.25
CA ILE A 634 40.61 -26.68 -0.39
C ILE A 634 41.77 -27.64 -0.60
N LEU A 635 42.93 -27.12 -1.00
CA LEU A 635 44.16 -27.90 -1.07
C LEU A 635 44.59 -28.41 0.31
N GLY A 636 44.47 -27.58 1.35
CA GLY A 636 44.70 -28.01 2.74
C GLY A 636 43.80 -29.17 3.16
N THR A 637 42.52 -29.15 2.76
CA THR A 637 41.59 -30.26 2.98
C THR A 637 41.95 -31.50 2.16
N LEU A 638 42.35 -31.36 0.90
CA LEU A 638 42.83 -32.47 0.06
C LEU A 638 44.07 -33.13 0.68
N ALA A 639 45.01 -32.34 1.21
CA ALA A 639 46.18 -32.86 1.91
C ALA A 639 45.78 -33.68 3.16
N ALA A 640 44.85 -33.16 3.97
CA ALA A 640 44.33 -33.88 5.13
C ALA A 640 43.62 -35.19 4.73
N ALA A 641 42.88 -35.20 3.62
CA ALA A 641 42.22 -36.38 3.10
C ALA A 641 43.22 -37.44 2.62
N HIS A 642 44.29 -37.06 1.91
CA HIS A 642 45.36 -37.97 1.52
C HIS A 642 46.05 -38.59 2.74
N ALA A 643 46.31 -37.79 3.78
CA ALA A 643 46.89 -38.28 5.03
C ALA A 643 45.99 -39.29 5.74
N GLU A 644 44.66 -39.05 5.78
CA GLU A 644 43.70 -40.02 6.34
C GLU A 644 43.65 -41.31 5.53
N ASN A 645 43.77 -41.22 4.21
CA ASN A 645 43.83 -42.37 3.32
C ASN A 645 45.20 -43.11 3.33
N GLY A 646 46.15 -42.66 4.17
CA GLY A 646 47.48 -43.27 4.34
C GLY A 646 48.53 -42.85 3.30
N ASP A 647 48.20 -41.95 2.37
CA ASP A 647 49.10 -41.44 1.34
C ASP A 647 49.80 -40.15 1.80
N PHE A 648 50.76 -40.31 2.72
CA PHE A 648 51.49 -39.18 3.29
C PHE A 648 52.37 -38.44 2.27
N LEU A 649 52.83 -39.12 1.21
CA LEU A 649 53.61 -38.48 0.15
C LEU A 649 52.76 -37.48 -0.64
N ALA A 650 51.55 -37.89 -1.04
CA ALA A 650 50.60 -36.98 -1.68
C ALA A 650 50.16 -35.86 -0.73
N ALA A 651 49.92 -36.19 0.55
CA ALA A 651 49.55 -35.19 1.56
C ALA A 651 50.61 -34.09 1.71
N GLU A 652 51.90 -34.45 1.77
CA GLU A 652 53.01 -33.49 1.85
C GLU A 652 53.10 -32.60 0.61
N GLN A 653 52.98 -33.18 -0.59
CA GLN A 653 53.03 -32.44 -1.85
C GLN A 653 51.89 -31.41 -1.95
N VAL A 654 50.65 -31.85 -1.68
CA VAL A 654 49.48 -30.97 -1.75
C VAL A 654 49.50 -29.92 -0.63
N ALA A 655 49.99 -30.24 0.57
CA ALA A 655 50.15 -29.26 1.64
C ALA A 655 51.18 -28.18 1.29
N GLN A 656 52.28 -28.55 0.62
CA GLN A 656 53.28 -27.59 0.14
C GLN A 656 52.69 -26.65 -0.93
N GLU A 657 51.92 -27.20 -1.88
CA GLU A 657 51.18 -26.41 -2.87
C GLU A 657 50.16 -25.46 -2.20
N ALA A 658 49.42 -25.93 -1.19
CA ALA A 658 48.49 -25.10 -0.42
C ALA A 658 49.20 -23.91 0.25
N ILE A 659 50.39 -24.12 0.82
CA ILE A 659 51.21 -23.06 1.44
C ILE A 659 51.66 -22.04 0.39
N GLU A 660 52.05 -22.48 -0.81
CA GLU A 660 52.44 -21.59 -1.90
C GLU A 660 51.27 -20.70 -2.35
N ARG A 661 50.08 -21.29 -2.54
CA ARG A 661 48.87 -20.52 -2.84
C ARG A 661 48.50 -19.55 -1.72
N ALA A 662 48.61 -19.97 -0.46
CA ALA A 662 48.35 -19.09 0.68
C ALA A 662 49.33 -17.92 0.79
N ARG A 663 50.57 -18.07 0.30
CA ARG A 663 51.56 -16.98 0.19
C ARG A 663 51.21 -16.00 -0.93
N GLU A 664 50.74 -16.50 -2.07
CA GLU A 664 50.21 -15.65 -3.15
C GLU A 664 49.05 -14.78 -2.63
N ASP A 665 48.21 -15.35 -1.75
CA ASP A 665 47.07 -14.66 -1.12
C ASP A 665 47.43 -13.83 0.14
N SER A 666 48.70 -13.81 0.56
CA SER A 666 49.19 -13.13 1.77
C SER A 666 48.44 -13.51 3.07
N ASN A 667 47.95 -14.75 3.17
CA ASN A 667 47.18 -15.23 4.33
C ASN A 667 48.09 -15.89 5.39
N THR A 668 48.69 -15.06 6.24
CA THR A 668 49.69 -15.49 7.24
C THR A 668 49.17 -16.55 8.21
N ASP A 669 47.93 -16.41 8.70
CA ASP A 669 47.33 -17.35 9.66
C ASP A 669 47.18 -18.75 9.05
N LEU A 670 46.69 -18.81 7.80
CA LEU A 670 46.52 -20.08 7.09
C LEU A 670 47.86 -20.72 6.75
N ILE A 671 48.90 -19.94 6.44
CA ILE A 671 50.26 -20.46 6.22
C ILE A 671 50.75 -21.17 7.48
N THR A 672 50.60 -20.56 8.66
CA THR A 672 51.01 -21.17 9.93
C THR A 672 50.25 -22.47 10.21
N GLU A 673 48.93 -22.47 10.01
CA GLU A 673 48.08 -23.66 10.17
C GLU A 673 48.52 -24.81 9.24
N LEU A 674 48.77 -24.50 7.96
CA LEU A 674 49.20 -25.49 6.97
C LEU A 674 50.62 -26.01 7.22
N GLN A 675 51.55 -25.17 7.71
CA GLN A 675 52.90 -25.58 8.09
C GLN A 675 52.90 -26.55 9.27
N GLN A 676 52.03 -26.32 10.25
CA GLN A 676 51.86 -27.24 11.38
C GLN A 676 51.36 -28.61 10.89
N ARG A 677 50.37 -28.63 10.00
CA ARG A 677 49.85 -29.87 9.39
C ARG A 677 50.88 -30.58 8.52
N LEU A 678 51.65 -29.85 7.72
CA LEU A 678 52.75 -30.42 6.93
C LEU A 678 53.77 -31.14 7.82
N THR A 679 54.04 -30.61 9.01
CA THR A 679 54.92 -31.26 9.99
C THR A 679 54.31 -32.56 10.53
N GLN A 680 52.99 -32.61 10.74
CA GLN A 680 52.27 -33.84 11.11
C GLN A 680 52.40 -34.89 9.99
N TYR A 681 52.20 -34.49 8.74
CA TYR A 681 52.25 -35.41 7.59
C TYR A 681 53.65 -36.01 7.39
N LYS A 682 54.71 -35.21 7.56
CA LYS A 682 56.12 -35.70 7.57
C LYS A 682 56.39 -36.75 8.64
N ASN A 683 55.71 -36.64 9.78
CA ASN A 683 55.79 -37.61 10.88
C ASN A 683 54.80 -38.78 10.71
N LYS A 684 54.16 -38.91 9.54
CA LYS A 684 53.12 -39.92 9.23
C LYS A 684 51.93 -39.86 10.20
N GLN A 685 51.56 -38.65 10.63
CA GLN A 685 50.42 -38.41 11.50
C GLN A 685 49.31 -37.69 10.72
N PRO A 686 48.09 -38.24 10.65
CA PRO A 686 46.97 -37.56 10.01
C PRO A 686 46.41 -36.46 10.92
N THR A 687 45.72 -35.48 10.34
CA THR A 687 45.12 -34.36 11.08
C THR A 687 43.81 -34.77 11.75
N ARG A 688 43.54 -34.25 12.94
CA ARG A 688 42.31 -34.50 13.71
C ARG A 688 41.72 -33.18 14.25
N ASP A 689 40.38 -33.08 14.19
CA ASP A 689 39.56 -31.95 14.68
C ASP A 689 39.10 -32.12 16.14
#